data_AF-A0A0A0J2J2-F1
#
_entry.id   AF-A0A0A0J2J2-F1
#
_cell.length_a   1.000
_cell.length_b   1.000
_cell.length_c   1.000
_cell.angle_alpha   90.00
_cell.angle_beta   90.00
_cell.angle_gamma   90.00
#
_symmetry.space_group_name_H-M   'P 1'
#
loop_
_entity.id
_entity.type
_entity.pdbx_description
1 polymer ?
#
loop_
_entity_poly.entity_id
_entity_poly.type
_entity_poly.pdbx_seq_one_letter_code
_entity_poly.pdbx_strand_id
1 'polypeptide(L)'
;MLRRTFAALLLALATVLGLSVATAPASAATPVTTAAPASAAPEPFGATVLIGTGGITWTDVSAKGTPNLWQLLRDGSSAAMSIRSVDTNTCPLDGWLGVSAANRAAAPRAGTGPVQQRPCDPIEEPAGGVIPRWEEYQKAAASRQFDAKLGLLGEAAAKSDTCIKPVGPGAAIAAAMPEGTADRYSPYSDETLLVDLNTCPVTIVDVGSVRDPADVAAGETVEGGSRTEQIAAIDKRIGDVINAAPGGADFIVASLSDAGVTERLRLAVARGPNFGSGRLNAQSTRQPGLVQAQDVPATLMAITGIEPPTGLGGTRMTFDPAPDNSEARAEDRLQALVDYDLASHEVHSLVPPFFNTFAYGQLVIYLLVFLVWKGKIGGPDTRRKVLGIVRVVAVAAASVPASTFLANLIPWWRFPIPMISIVGAVGIFVAAIAYAALRGPWARSALGPLAFVAGVTVAVLAGDVITGSRLQLSSLMGLQPVVAGRFYGMGNVTFALFATSSILLATAVSSYLVRAGRDRIAALAVIVIAVGTVIVDGAPFWGADGGGPPAYIPGITYLILSILGIRMTWQRVGLIGLGSVGLFFVVALLDFLRAPDNRSHLGRFIQAIIDGNALDIVVRKGQQNISILLGNAPLTLLVPAALLFVIYVLARPTSWGSKGLAKSFEKAPTLRAGLIALVITLTIGFLINDSGTAIPAVGATVAVPLIVSVVVRNLEEDLRSVAGTRRARRA
;
A
#
# COMPACT_ATOMS: atom_id res chain seq x y z
N MET A 1 4.14 -34.30 -29.97
CA MET A 1 3.93 -34.18 -28.51
C MET A 1 4.16 -32.76 -27.97
N LEU A 2 5.25 -32.05 -28.31
CA LEU A 2 5.56 -30.72 -27.74
C LEU A 2 4.49 -29.60 -27.92
N ARG A 3 3.78 -29.55 -29.05
CA ARG A 3 2.70 -28.55 -29.26
C ARG A 3 1.47 -28.83 -28.38
N ARG A 4 1.14 -30.11 -28.17
CA ARG A 4 0.02 -30.53 -27.32
C ARG A 4 0.32 -30.32 -25.83
N THR A 5 1.56 -30.55 -25.38
CA THR A 5 1.95 -30.25 -24.00
C THR A 5 2.01 -28.75 -23.72
N PHE A 6 2.49 -27.93 -24.67
CA PHE A 6 2.49 -26.46 -24.51
C PHE A 6 1.09 -25.87 -24.52
N ALA A 7 0.22 -26.32 -25.44
CA ALA A 7 -1.18 -25.93 -25.48
C ALA A 7 -1.92 -26.40 -24.22
N ALA A 8 -1.69 -27.62 -23.75
CA ALA A 8 -2.28 -28.13 -22.51
C ALA A 8 -1.78 -27.37 -21.27
N LEU A 9 -0.54 -26.87 -21.27
CA LEU A 9 0.00 -26.08 -20.16
C LEU A 9 -0.61 -24.68 -20.13
N LEU A 10 -0.74 -24.02 -21.29
CA LEU A 10 -1.43 -22.73 -21.43
C LEU A 10 -2.92 -22.87 -21.11
N LEU A 11 -3.55 -23.95 -21.58
CA LEU A 11 -4.95 -24.23 -21.29
C LEU A 11 -5.13 -24.54 -19.80
N ALA A 12 -4.27 -25.34 -19.17
CA ALA A 12 -4.31 -25.63 -17.74
C ALA A 12 -4.11 -24.36 -16.90
N LEU A 13 -3.16 -23.49 -17.28
CA LEU A 13 -2.94 -22.21 -16.61
C LEU A 13 -4.18 -21.31 -16.76
N ALA A 14 -4.72 -21.19 -17.98
CA ALA A 14 -5.92 -20.40 -18.27
C ALA A 14 -7.18 -20.95 -17.60
N THR A 15 -7.36 -22.27 -17.55
CA THR A 15 -8.50 -22.92 -16.89
C THR A 15 -8.38 -22.82 -15.38
N VAL A 16 -7.20 -22.97 -14.78
CA VAL A 16 -7.02 -22.83 -13.33
C VAL A 16 -7.24 -21.38 -12.89
N LEU A 17 -6.78 -20.41 -13.69
CA LEU A 17 -7.07 -18.99 -13.49
C LEU A 17 -8.57 -18.67 -13.67
N GLY A 18 -9.22 -19.21 -14.71
CA GLY A 18 -10.66 -19.08 -14.94
C GLY A 18 -11.51 -19.76 -13.86
N LEU A 19 -11.08 -20.92 -13.36
CA LEU A 19 -11.73 -21.65 -12.27
C LEU A 19 -11.50 -20.97 -10.92
N SER A 20 -10.33 -20.38 -10.62
CA SER A 20 -10.13 -19.60 -9.38
C SER A 20 -11.00 -18.34 -9.29
N VAL A 21 -11.51 -17.84 -10.43
CA VAL A 21 -12.50 -16.76 -10.47
C VAL A 21 -13.93 -17.31 -10.35
N ALA A 22 -14.19 -18.49 -10.93
CA ALA A 22 -15.52 -19.14 -10.88
C ALA A 22 -15.80 -19.87 -9.55
N THR A 23 -14.77 -20.35 -8.84
CA THR A 23 -14.89 -21.01 -7.54
C THR A 23 -14.59 -20.02 -6.42
N ALA A 24 -15.55 -19.15 -6.14
CA ALA A 24 -15.65 -18.62 -4.79
C ALA A 24 -15.79 -19.83 -3.82
N PRO A 25 -15.04 -19.90 -2.71
CA PRO A 25 -15.33 -20.89 -1.70
C PRO A 25 -16.65 -20.49 -1.03
N ALA A 26 -17.73 -21.15 -1.42
CA ALA A 26 -18.93 -21.30 -0.60
C ALA A 26 -18.60 -22.24 0.57
N SER A 27 -17.69 -21.85 1.47
CA SER A 27 -17.39 -22.53 2.75
C SER A 27 -16.44 -21.69 3.61
N ALA A 28 -16.99 -20.65 4.25
CA ALA A 28 -16.64 -20.35 5.62
C ALA A 28 -17.93 -20.59 6.41
N ALA A 29 -17.95 -21.66 7.20
CA ALA A 29 -19.03 -21.93 8.13
C ALA A 29 -19.07 -20.78 9.14
N THR A 30 -20.00 -19.85 8.92
CA THR A 30 -20.51 -18.97 9.95
C THR A 30 -21.21 -19.83 11.01
N PRO A 31 -20.99 -19.60 12.31
CA PRO A 31 -21.98 -20.04 13.28
C PRO A 31 -23.31 -19.41 12.85
N VAL A 32 -24.37 -20.21 12.86
CA VAL A 32 -25.74 -19.77 12.59
C VAL A 32 -26.14 -18.80 13.70
N THR A 33 -25.74 -17.55 13.57
CA THR A 33 -26.52 -16.42 14.06
C THR A 33 -27.60 -16.21 13.02
N THR A 34 -28.85 -16.46 13.42
CA THR A 34 -30.06 -16.07 12.69
C THR A 34 -29.82 -14.73 12.01
N ALA A 35 -29.76 -14.74 10.68
CA ALA A 35 -29.70 -13.54 9.89
C ALA A 35 -30.94 -12.72 10.24
N ALA A 36 -30.73 -11.64 10.99
CA ALA A 36 -31.71 -10.57 11.04
C ALA A 36 -31.99 -10.17 9.57
N PRO A 37 -33.25 -9.89 9.21
CA PRO A 37 -33.57 -9.46 7.86
C PRO A 37 -32.64 -8.30 7.50
N ALA A 38 -32.11 -8.29 6.28
CA ALA A 38 -31.49 -7.11 5.72
C ALA A 38 -32.44 -5.94 5.98
N SER A 39 -32.02 -5.01 6.85
CA SER A 39 -32.72 -3.77 7.08
C SER A 39 -33.07 -3.22 5.71
N ALA A 40 -34.36 -2.98 5.47
CA ALA A 40 -34.78 -2.16 4.34
C ALA A 40 -33.88 -0.92 4.31
N ALA A 41 -33.48 -0.49 3.10
CA ALA A 41 -32.79 0.78 2.95
C ALA A 41 -33.61 1.84 3.72
N PRO A 42 -33.02 2.56 4.69
CA PRO A 42 -33.77 3.59 5.39
C PRO A 42 -34.36 4.53 4.34
N GLU A 43 -35.65 4.85 4.48
CA GLU A 43 -36.29 5.89 3.67
C GLU A 43 -35.39 7.13 3.75
N PRO A 44 -34.98 7.72 2.61
CA PRO A 44 -34.03 8.83 2.57
C PRO A 44 -34.68 10.12 3.07
N PHE A 45 -34.98 10.19 4.36
CA PHE A 45 -35.58 11.34 5.02
C PHE A 45 -35.06 11.45 6.46
N GLY A 46 -33.97 12.18 6.60
CA GLY A 46 -33.39 12.65 7.86
C GLY A 46 -32.39 13.77 7.57
N ALA A 47 -32.36 14.82 8.39
CA ALA A 47 -31.37 15.88 8.24
C ALA A 47 -29.95 15.31 8.39
N THR A 48 -29.02 15.70 7.53
CA THR A 48 -27.63 15.26 7.59
C THR A 48 -26.70 16.46 7.72
N VAL A 49 -25.83 16.42 8.73
CA VAL A 49 -24.89 17.50 9.04
C VAL A 49 -23.45 16.98 8.91
N LEU A 50 -22.72 17.49 7.92
CA LEU A 50 -21.28 17.30 7.80
C LEU A 50 -20.56 18.42 8.56
N ILE A 51 -19.83 18.07 9.61
CA ILE A 51 -19.02 18.98 10.41
C ILE A 51 -17.55 18.77 10.01
N GLY A 52 -17.02 19.69 9.20
CA GLY A 52 -15.62 19.65 8.78
C GLY A 52 -14.74 20.47 9.70
N THR A 53 -13.56 19.93 10.01
CA THR A 53 -12.50 20.60 10.76
C THR A 53 -11.13 20.22 10.18
N GLY A 54 -10.03 20.56 10.85
CA GLY A 54 -8.68 20.22 10.44
C GLY A 54 -7.72 20.10 11.62
N GLY A 55 -6.66 19.32 11.46
CA GLY A 55 -5.55 19.23 12.42
C GLY A 55 -5.80 18.42 13.69
N ILE A 56 -6.99 17.84 13.88
CA ILE A 56 -7.32 17.05 15.08
C ILE A 56 -7.03 15.56 14.84
N THR A 57 -6.33 14.92 15.78
CA THR A 57 -6.05 13.48 15.79
C THR A 57 -6.79 12.79 16.94
N TRP A 58 -6.81 11.46 16.93
CA TRP A 58 -7.41 10.70 18.04
C TRP A 58 -6.67 10.89 19.38
N THR A 59 -5.41 11.31 19.38
CA THR A 59 -4.69 11.64 20.63
C THR A 59 -5.24 12.87 21.34
N ASP A 60 -6.03 13.70 20.64
CA ASP A 60 -6.66 14.90 21.19
C ASP A 60 -8.02 14.62 21.85
N VAL A 61 -8.56 13.41 21.67
CA VAL A 61 -9.89 13.03 22.14
C VAL A 61 -9.82 12.51 23.58
N SER A 62 -10.51 13.17 24.50
CA SER A 62 -10.61 12.75 25.90
C SER A 62 -11.89 13.26 26.55
N ALA A 63 -12.41 12.52 27.53
CA ALA A 63 -13.62 12.89 28.27
C ALA A 63 -13.56 14.28 28.94
N LYS A 64 -12.35 14.79 29.26
CA LYS A 64 -12.17 16.07 29.95
C LYS A 64 -11.80 17.22 29.01
N GLY A 65 -10.90 16.99 28.06
CA GLY A 65 -10.39 18.05 27.18
C GLY A 65 -11.31 18.34 25.99
N THR A 66 -12.00 17.32 25.49
CA THR A 66 -12.83 17.37 24.28
C THR A 66 -14.12 16.56 24.48
N PRO A 67 -14.99 17.00 25.41
CA PRO A 67 -16.17 16.24 25.82
C PRO A 67 -17.15 15.94 24.68
N ASN A 68 -17.27 16.83 23.69
CA ASN A 68 -18.20 16.63 22.56
C ASN A 68 -17.68 15.53 21.62
N LEU A 69 -16.39 15.59 21.27
CA LEU A 69 -15.72 14.53 20.50
C LEU A 69 -15.71 13.19 21.26
N TRP A 70 -15.52 13.21 22.58
CA TRP A 70 -15.62 12.01 23.42
C TRP A 70 -17.00 11.37 23.32
N GLN A 71 -18.06 12.18 23.43
CA GLN A 71 -19.43 11.68 23.32
C GLN A 71 -19.71 11.09 21.94
N LEU A 72 -19.25 11.74 20.86
CA LEU A 72 -19.37 11.22 19.49
C LEU A 72 -18.63 9.88 19.34
N LEU A 73 -17.43 9.76 19.90
CA LEU A 73 -16.68 8.50 19.89
C LEU A 73 -17.42 7.38 20.61
N ARG A 74 -17.99 7.67 21.79
CA ARG A 74 -18.70 6.68 22.61
C ARG A 74 -20.00 6.22 21.95
N ASP A 75 -20.82 7.17 21.53
CA ASP A 75 -22.20 6.93 21.09
C ASP A 75 -22.31 6.71 19.57
N GLY A 76 -21.26 7.03 18.81
CA GLY A 76 -21.18 6.86 17.36
C GLY A 76 -20.14 5.86 16.90
N SER A 77 -19.96 5.82 15.59
CA SER A 77 -18.99 4.96 14.90
C SER A 77 -17.78 5.77 14.47
N SER A 78 -16.58 5.25 14.70
CA SER A 78 -15.34 6.01 14.48
C SER A 78 -14.29 5.24 13.68
N ALA A 79 -13.46 5.98 12.96
CA ALA A 79 -12.30 5.47 12.22
C ALA A 79 -11.14 6.47 12.23
N ALA A 80 -9.93 5.94 12.01
CA ALA A 80 -8.80 6.75 11.56
C ALA A 80 -9.03 7.09 10.08
N MET A 81 -8.71 8.31 9.68
CA MET A 81 -8.94 8.80 8.34
C MET A 81 -7.62 9.19 7.68
N SER A 82 -7.35 8.57 6.53
CA SER A 82 -6.30 9.03 5.63
C SER A 82 -6.82 10.24 4.84
N ILE A 83 -6.25 11.40 5.13
CA ILE A 83 -6.67 12.68 4.53
C ILE A 83 -5.83 13.09 3.34
N ARG A 84 -4.91 12.22 2.92
CA ARG A 84 -3.94 12.51 1.87
C ARG A 84 -4.66 13.02 0.62
N SER A 85 -4.43 14.29 0.33
CA SER A 85 -4.80 14.91 -0.94
C SER A 85 -3.68 14.72 -1.97
N VAL A 86 -3.27 15.79 -2.64
CA VAL A 86 -2.26 15.75 -3.71
C VAL A 86 -0.84 15.74 -3.13
N ASP A 87 -0.55 16.67 -2.23
CA ASP A 87 0.77 16.86 -1.62
C ASP A 87 0.93 16.04 -0.32
N THR A 88 2.13 15.99 0.29
CA THR A 88 2.38 15.07 1.43
C THR A 88 1.60 15.40 2.68
N ASN A 89 1.63 16.66 3.09
CA ASN A 89 0.71 17.21 4.05
C ASN A 89 -0.47 17.87 3.33
N THR A 90 -1.64 17.86 3.95
CA THR A 90 -2.88 18.39 3.39
C THR A 90 -3.23 19.70 4.10
N CYS A 91 -3.32 20.81 3.36
CA CYS A 91 -3.76 22.10 3.90
C CYS A 91 -5.29 22.12 4.09
N PRO A 92 -5.83 23.01 4.95
CA PRO A 92 -7.28 23.17 5.13
C PRO A 92 -8.05 23.30 3.80
N LEU A 93 -7.57 24.16 2.91
CA LEU A 93 -8.15 24.38 1.58
C LEU A 93 -8.15 23.11 0.72
N ASP A 94 -7.07 22.31 0.77
CA ASP A 94 -6.97 21.04 0.03
C ASP A 94 -8.03 20.03 0.50
N GLY A 95 -8.27 19.97 1.82
CA GLY A 95 -9.29 19.10 2.42
C GLY A 95 -10.69 19.42 1.90
N TRP A 96 -11.07 20.69 1.91
CA TRP A 96 -12.39 21.15 1.43
C TRP A 96 -12.56 21.01 -0.09
N LEU A 97 -11.52 21.32 -0.87
CA LEU A 97 -11.51 21.04 -2.31
C LEU A 97 -11.67 19.53 -2.59
N GLY A 98 -11.08 18.69 -1.75
CA GLY A 98 -11.22 17.24 -1.85
C GLY A 98 -12.66 16.75 -1.59
N VAL A 99 -13.37 17.38 -0.64
CA VAL A 99 -14.80 17.13 -0.42
C VAL A 99 -15.63 17.58 -1.62
N SER A 100 -15.38 18.79 -2.12
CA SER A 100 -16.05 19.36 -3.31
C SER A 100 -15.95 18.45 -4.54
N ALA A 101 -14.77 17.87 -4.75
CA ALA A 101 -14.49 17.01 -5.90
C ALA A 101 -14.79 15.52 -5.68
N ALA A 102 -15.08 15.11 -4.44
CA ALA A 102 -15.10 13.71 -4.01
C ALA A 102 -13.86 12.91 -4.46
N ASN A 103 -12.71 13.60 -4.56
CA ASN A 103 -11.45 13.09 -5.10
C ASN A 103 -10.28 13.95 -4.56
N ARG A 104 -9.02 13.62 -4.88
CA ARG A 104 -7.86 14.40 -4.42
C ARG A 104 -7.74 15.71 -5.19
N ALA A 105 -7.91 16.82 -4.49
CA ALA A 105 -7.73 18.17 -5.03
C ALA A 105 -6.92 19.02 -4.05
N ALA A 106 -6.06 19.88 -4.58
CA ALA A 106 -5.23 20.77 -3.77
C ALA A 106 -5.10 22.12 -4.45
N ALA A 107 -5.05 23.16 -3.62
CA ALA A 107 -4.75 24.50 -4.06
C ALA A 107 -3.25 24.61 -4.41
N PRO A 108 -2.88 25.54 -5.31
CA PRO A 108 -1.47 25.85 -5.51
C PRO A 108 -0.89 26.51 -4.25
N ARG A 109 0.36 26.16 -3.91
CA ARG A 109 1.09 26.76 -2.78
C ARG A 109 2.22 27.63 -3.28
N ALA A 110 2.18 28.92 -2.95
CA ALA A 110 3.20 29.89 -3.30
C ALA A 110 4.54 29.58 -2.58
N GLY A 111 5.65 30.03 -3.17
CA GLY A 111 6.99 29.89 -2.60
C GLY A 111 7.91 28.93 -3.35
N THR A 112 9.15 28.82 -2.86
CA THR A 112 10.21 27.96 -3.40
C THR A 112 10.50 26.79 -2.46
N GLY A 113 11.21 25.77 -2.93
CA GLY A 113 11.50 24.57 -2.15
C GLY A 113 10.38 23.51 -2.20
N PRO A 114 10.47 22.46 -1.38
CA PRO A 114 9.51 21.36 -1.36
C PRO A 114 8.09 21.86 -1.03
N VAL A 115 7.08 21.41 -1.77
CA VAL A 115 5.68 21.91 -1.65
C VAL A 115 5.13 21.72 -0.23
N GLN A 116 5.57 20.68 0.46
CA GLN A 116 5.13 20.39 1.83
C GLN A 116 5.69 21.34 2.90
N GLN A 117 6.73 22.10 2.58
CA GLN A 117 7.32 23.11 3.47
C GLN A 117 6.84 24.52 3.13
N ARG A 118 5.93 24.67 2.16
CA ARG A 118 5.34 25.95 1.80
C ARG A 118 4.13 26.23 2.69
N PRO A 119 3.89 27.51 3.04
CA PRO A 119 2.75 27.90 3.87
C PRO A 119 1.42 27.48 3.23
N CYS A 120 0.48 27.06 4.07
CA CYS A 120 -0.90 26.89 3.67
C CYS A 120 -1.57 28.27 3.53
N ASP A 121 -2.23 28.52 2.40
CA ASP A 121 -3.05 29.72 2.23
C ASP A 121 -4.27 29.63 3.19
N PRO A 122 -4.67 30.75 3.84
CA PRO A 122 -5.90 30.79 4.61
C PRO A 122 -7.12 30.63 3.69
N ILE A 123 -8.22 30.12 4.24
CA ILE A 123 -9.47 30.06 3.51
C ILE A 123 -10.12 31.44 3.57
N GLU A 124 -10.29 32.08 2.40
CA GLU A 124 -10.91 33.40 2.29
C GLU A 124 -12.45 33.30 2.40
N GLU A 125 -13.07 34.28 3.07
CA GLU A 125 -14.52 34.30 3.26
C GLU A 125 -15.25 34.59 1.92
N PRO A 126 -16.22 33.76 1.50
CA PRO A 126 -17.00 34.00 0.28
C PRO A 126 -17.79 35.31 0.30
N ALA A 127 -17.73 36.06 -0.80
CA ALA A 127 -18.55 37.27 -0.97
C ALA A 127 -19.88 36.92 -1.63
N GLY A 128 -20.97 36.92 -0.85
CA GLY A 128 -22.31 36.59 -1.37
C GLY A 128 -22.41 35.17 -1.94
N GLY A 129 -21.62 34.23 -1.42
CA GLY A 129 -21.55 32.84 -1.89
C GLY A 129 -20.57 32.60 -3.04
N VAL A 130 -19.89 33.63 -3.56
CA VAL A 130 -18.84 33.45 -4.59
C VAL A 130 -17.51 33.09 -3.93
N ILE A 131 -16.93 31.95 -4.30
CA ILE A 131 -15.64 31.49 -3.75
C ILE A 131 -14.49 32.26 -4.42
N PRO A 132 -13.62 32.95 -3.65
CA PRO A 132 -12.45 33.62 -4.20
C PRO A 132 -11.48 32.64 -4.89
N ARG A 133 -10.82 33.10 -5.95
CA ARG A 133 -9.75 32.35 -6.67
C ARG A 133 -10.18 30.99 -7.23
N TRP A 134 -11.48 30.72 -7.39
CA TRP A 134 -12.00 29.43 -7.85
C TRP A 134 -11.38 28.94 -9.17
N GLU A 135 -11.20 29.83 -10.15
CA GLU A 135 -10.56 29.51 -11.43
C GLU A 135 -9.12 28.99 -11.26
N GLU A 136 -8.39 29.51 -10.27
CA GLU A 136 -7.03 29.05 -9.95
C GLU A 136 -7.06 27.63 -9.40
N TYR A 137 -8.03 27.32 -8.53
CA TYR A 137 -8.22 25.98 -7.97
C TYR A 137 -8.62 24.98 -9.05
N GLN A 138 -9.50 25.36 -9.99
CA GLN A 138 -9.87 24.50 -11.12
C GLN A 138 -8.66 24.20 -12.01
N LYS A 139 -7.89 25.23 -12.35
CA LYS A 139 -6.68 25.08 -13.15
C LYS A 139 -5.65 24.19 -12.45
N ALA A 140 -5.51 24.33 -11.13
CA ALA A 140 -4.70 23.44 -10.33
C ALA A 140 -5.23 22.00 -10.39
N ALA A 141 -6.51 21.76 -10.12
CA ALA A 141 -7.13 20.42 -10.16
C ALA A 141 -6.94 19.74 -11.53
N ALA A 142 -7.19 20.45 -12.63
CA ALA A 142 -7.03 19.96 -13.99
C ALA A 142 -5.56 19.66 -14.37
N SER A 143 -4.60 20.38 -13.76
CA SER A 143 -3.17 20.15 -14.01
C SER A 143 -2.58 18.93 -13.27
N ARG A 144 -3.30 18.40 -12.26
CA ARG A 144 -2.83 17.30 -11.41
C ARG A 144 -3.34 15.95 -11.94
N GLN A 145 -2.75 14.86 -11.45
CA GLN A 145 -2.95 13.52 -12.00
C GLN A 145 -4.20 12.78 -11.51
N PHE A 146 -5.08 13.45 -10.76
CA PHE A 146 -6.20 12.82 -10.05
C PHE A 146 -7.55 12.98 -10.74
N ASP A 147 -7.63 13.72 -11.85
CA ASP A 147 -8.88 13.99 -12.60
C ASP A 147 -10.00 14.52 -11.69
N ALA A 148 -9.62 15.41 -10.76
CA ALA A 148 -10.56 15.98 -9.81
C ALA A 148 -11.39 17.07 -10.49
N LYS A 149 -12.71 16.95 -10.38
CA LYS A 149 -13.68 17.93 -10.88
C LYS A 149 -14.25 18.69 -9.69
N LEU A 150 -13.82 19.95 -9.53
CA LEU A 150 -14.32 20.78 -8.44
C LEU A 150 -15.82 21.11 -8.65
N GLY A 151 -16.56 21.20 -7.55
CA GLY A 151 -18.00 21.48 -7.55
C GLY A 151 -18.89 20.28 -7.89
N LEU A 152 -18.33 19.07 -7.94
CA LEU A 152 -19.04 17.84 -8.28
C LEU A 152 -20.13 17.52 -7.25
N LEU A 153 -19.88 17.75 -5.96
CA LEU A 153 -20.87 17.53 -4.91
C LEU A 153 -22.07 18.49 -5.05
N GLY A 154 -21.82 19.79 -5.25
CA GLY A 154 -22.87 20.79 -5.47
C GLY A 154 -23.70 20.49 -6.72
N GLU A 155 -23.03 20.16 -7.83
CA GLU A 155 -23.69 19.79 -9.08
C GLU A 155 -24.57 18.53 -8.93
N ALA A 156 -24.07 17.50 -8.24
CA ALA A 156 -24.82 16.27 -8.00
C ALA A 156 -26.07 16.53 -7.14
N ALA A 157 -25.94 17.36 -6.11
CA ALA A 157 -27.06 17.74 -5.24
C ALA A 157 -28.14 18.52 -6.01
N ALA A 158 -27.72 19.50 -6.83
CA ALA A 158 -28.63 20.26 -7.68
C ALA A 158 -29.37 19.38 -8.68
N LYS A 159 -28.68 18.41 -9.31
CA LYS A 159 -29.30 17.42 -10.21
C LYS A 159 -30.29 16.50 -9.52
N SER A 160 -30.09 16.25 -8.22
CA SER A 160 -30.95 15.40 -7.38
C SER A 160 -32.03 16.20 -6.64
N ASP A 161 -32.23 17.48 -6.99
CA ASP A 161 -33.16 18.41 -6.32
C ASP A 161 -33.00 18.45 -4.78
N THR A 162 -31.76 18.28 -4.31
CA THR A 162 -31.42 18.24 -2.88
C THR A 162 -30.65 19.50 -2.52
N CYS A 163 -31.20 20.32 -1.62
CA CYS A 163 -30.51 21.52 -1.16
C CYS A 163 -29.36 21.19 -0.19
N ILE A 164 -28.22 21.87 -0.36
CA ILE A 164 -27.13 21.94 0.61
C ILE A 164 -27.08 23.35 1.21
N LYS A 165 -26.99 23.45 2.54
CA LYS A 165 -26.72 24.67 3.27
C LYS A 165 -25.24 24.69 3.73
N PRO A 166 -24.37 25.51 3.10
CA PRO A 166 -23.00 25.68 3.58
C PRO A 166 -22.89 26.79 4.63
N VAL A 167 -22.28 26.47 5.77
CA VAL A 167 -22.02 27.39 6.90
C VAL A 167 -20.52 27.50 7.14
N GLY A 168 -19.97 28.68 6.93
CA GLY A 168 -18.53 28.96 6.99
C GLY A 168 -17.79 28.74 5.66
N PRO A 169 -16.56 29.26 5.54
CA PRO A 169 -15.87 29.40 4.25
C PRO A 169 -15.46 28.06 3.63
N GLY A 170 -14.98 27.09 4.41
CA GLY A 170 -14.66 25.75 3.93
C GLY A 170 -15.89 24.98 3.44
N ALA A 171 -17.03 25.14 4.12
CA ALA A 171 -18.29 24.54 3.71
C ALA A 171 -18.78 25.09 2.36
N ALA A 172 -18.57 26.39 2.09
CA ALA A 172 -18.88 26.97 0.80
C ALA A 172 -18.06 26.35 -0.33
N ILE A 173 -16.77 26.07 -0.10
CA ILE A 173 -15.92 25.37 -1.07
C ILE A 173 -16.43 23.95 -1.33
N ALA A 174 -16.82 23.21 -0.29
CA ALA A 174 -17.37 21.86 -0.45
C ALA A 174 -18.68 21.84 -1.23
N ALA A 175 -19.58 22.79 -0.96
CA ALA A 175 -20.90 22.89 -1.59
C ALA A 175 -20.91 23.67 -2.92
N ALA A 176 -19.76 24.19 -3.35
CA ALA A 176 -19.64 25.00 -4.55
C ALA A 176 -20.20 24.27 -5.77
N MET A 177 -20.83 25.02 -6.67
CA MET A 177 -21.13 24.60 -8.03
C MET A 177 -19.87 24.66 -8.90
N PRO A 178 -19.85 24.02 -10.10
CA PRO A 178 -18.70 24.06 -11.00
C PRO A 178 -18.20 25.47 -11.32
N GLU A 179 -19.09 26.47 -11.36
CA GLU A 179 -18.77 27.88 -11.59
C GLU A 179 -18.14 28.61 -10.38
N GLY A 180 -18.15 28.00 -9.18
CA GLY A 180 -17.54 28.59 -7.98
C GLY A 180 -18.50 29.44 -7.14
N THR A 181 -19.79 29.12 -7.19
CA THR A 181 -20.83 29.73 -6.37
C THR A 181 -21.40 28.70 -5.40
N ALA A 182 -21.68 29.10 -4.16
CA ALA A 182 -22.32 28.30 -3.14
C ALA A 182 -23.66 28.94 -2.77
N ASP A 183 -24.74 28.28 -3.15
CA ASP A 183 -26.10 28.72 -2.83
C ASP A 183 -26.35 28.72 -1.32
N ARG A 184 -27.14 29.70 -0.84
CA ARG A 184 -27.61 29.80 0.57
C ARG A 184 -26.50 29.87 1.61
N TYR A 185 -25.27 30.17 1.21
CA TYR A 185 -24.13 30.33 2.11
C TYR A 185 -24.39 31.35 3.23
N SER A 186 -23.94 31.02 4.44
CA SER A 186 -23.82 31.95 5.58
C SER A 186 -22.46 31.79 6.26
N PRO A 187 -21.86 32.88 6.78
CA PRO A 187 -20.74 32.77 7.70
C PRO A 187 -21.13 31.98 8.96
N TYR A 188 -20.15 31.35 9.63
CA TYR A 188 -20.41 30.69 10.90
C TYR A 188 -20.78 31.71 11.98
N SER A 189 -21.92 31.50 12.64
CA SER A 189 -22.36 32.29 13.79
C SER A 189 -23.21 31.44 14.73
N ASP A 190 -22.88 31.47 16.02
CA ASP A 190 -23.63 30.77 17.08
C ASP A 190 -25.11 31.23 17.11
N GLU A 191 -25.39 32.47 16.70
CA GLU A 191 -26.74 33.06 16.73
C GLU A 191 -27.65 32.56 15.60
N THR A 192 -27.10 32.22 14.43
CA THR A 192 -27.87 31.80 13.25
C THR A 192 -27.90 30.29 13.05
N LEU A 193 -27.10 29.56 13.82
CA LEU A 193 -26.85 28.13 13.62
C LEU A 193 -28.12 27.27 13.63
N LEU A 194 -29.06 27.58 14.53
CA LEU A 194 -30.36 26.90 14.59
C LEU A 194 -31.15 27.07 13.29
N VAL A 195 -31.18 28.29 12.73
CA VAL A 195 -31.89 28.56 11.48
C VAL A 195 -31.18 27.88 10.31
N ASP A 196 -29.85 27.98 10.28
CA ASP A 196 -29.03 27.42 9.21
C ASP A 196 -29.19 25.89 9.13
N LEU A 197 -29.11 25.18 10.26
CA LEU A 197 -29.24 23.71 10.32
C LEU A 197 -30.66 23.19 10.00
N ASN A 198 -31.66 24.06 10.00
CA ASN A 198 -33.05 23.72 9.65
C ASN A 198 -33.45 24.19 8.24
N THR A 199 -32.54 24.80 7.48
CA THR A 199 -32.86 25.39 6.16
C THR A 199 -32.94 24.33 5.05
N CYS A 200 -32.06 23.33 5.07
CA CYS A 200 -31.94 22.31 4.02
C CYS A 200 -31.73 20.91 4.63
N PRO A 201 -32.07 19.83 3.90
CA PRO A 201 -31.87 18.46 4.39
C PRO A 201 -30.38 18.13 4.59
N VAL A 202 -29.48 18.83 3.90
CA VAL A 202 -28.04 18.70 4.04
C VAL A 202 -27.45 20.02 4.51
N THR A 203 -26.68 19.98 5.60
CA THR A 203 -25.88 21.13 6.05
C THR A 203 -24.41 20.72 6.11
N ILE A 204 -23.53 21.56 5.58
CA ILE A 204 -22.08 21.43 5.73
C ILE A 204 -21.62 22.59 6.60
N VAL A 205 -20.90 22.30 7.67
CA VAL A 205 -20.43 23.30 8.64
C VAL A 205 -18.91 23.23 8.74
N ASP A 206 -18.24 24.35 8.49
CA ASP A 206 -16.83 24.53 8.79
C ASP A 206 -16.68 25.09 10.20
N VAL A 207 -16.16 24.29 11.13
CA VAL A 207 -15.92 24.71 12.52
C VAL A 207 -14.51 25.28 12.74
N GLY A 208 -13.71 25.38 11.68
CA GLY A 208 -12.32 25.84 11.70
C GLY A 208 -11.32 24.68 11.76
N SER A 209 -10.03 25.01 11.65
CA SER A 209 -8.93 24.04 11.63
C SER A 209 -7.88 24.38 12.67
N VAL A 210 -7.35 23.37 13.35
CA VAL A 210 -6.17 23.52 14.21
C VAL A 210 -4.94 23.69 13.33
N ARG A 211 -4.17 24.74 13.57
CA ARG A 211 -2.84 24.97 13.00
C ARG A 211 -1.83 25.08 14.14
N ASP A 212 -0.92 24.12 14.24
CA ASP A 212 0.04 24.03 15.35
C ASP A 212 1.20 25.02 15.14
N PRO A 213 1.33 26.08 15.96
CA PRO A 213 2.39 27.07 15.80
C PRO A 213 3.81 26.48 15.81
N ALA A 214 4.00 25.28 16.39
CA ALA A 214 5.28 24.60 16.43
C ALA A 214 5.60 23.74 15.18
N ASP A 215 4.60 23.47 14.33
CA ASP A 215 4.72 22.55 13.18
C ASP A 215 4.29 23.17 11.84
N VAL A 216 3.75 24.39 11.82
CA VAL A 216 3.43 25.08 10.56
C VAL A 216 4.69 25.46 9.76
N ALA A 217 4.52 25.63 8.45
CA ALA A 217 5.58 26.09 7.58
C ALA A 217 6.00 27.54 7.90
N ALA A 218 7.27 27.86 7.62
CA ALA A 218 7.78 29.21 7.83
C ALA A 218 7.00 30.24 6.99
N GLY A 219 6.52 31.30 7.64
CA GLY A 219 5.74 32.35 7.00
C GLY A 219 4.23 32.07 6.93
N GLU A 220 3.76 30.93 7.47
CA GLU A 220 2.33 30.66 7.61
C GLU A 220 1.72 31.48 8.75
N THR A 221 0.58 32.12 8.48
CA THR A 221 -0.18 32.87 9.49
C THR A 221 -1.07 31.92 10.26
N VAL A 222 -0.84 31.81 11.58
CA VAL A 222 -1.68 31.03 12.49
C VAL A 222 -2.54 31.98 13.30
N GLU A 223 -3.85 31.79 13.26
CA GLU A 223 -4.76 32.49 14.16
C GLU A 223 -4.41 32.11 15.62
N GLY A 224 -4.24 33.11 16.48
CA GLY A 224 -3.54 32.98 17.76
C GLY A 224 -4.12 31.95 18.73
N GLY A 225 -3.30 31.55 19.70
CA GLY A 225 -3.64 30.56 20.73
C GLY A 225 -2.79 29.31 20.62
N SER A 226 -2.63 28.61 21.74
CA SER A 226 -1.98 27.30 21.79
C SER A 226 -2.82 26.24 21.06
N ARG A 227 -2.17 25.16 20.61
CA ARG A 227 -2.85 24.01 19.99
C ARG A 227 -4.03 23.49 20.84
N THR A 228 -3.87 23.43 22.17
CA THR A 228 -4.91 22.99 23.10
C THR A 228 -6.11 23.93 23.12
N GLU A 229 -5.88 25.25 23.10
CA GLU A 229 -6.96 26.24 23.07
C GLU A 229 -7.75 26.17 21.76
N GLN A 230 -7.05 26.00 20.62
CA GLN A 230 -7.69 25.81 19.33
C GLN A 230 -8.58 24.54 19.31
N ILE A 231 -8.08 23.41 19.83
CA ILE A 231 -8.84 22.16 19.93
C ILE A 231 -10.09 22.34 20.80
N ALA A 232 -9.95 22.98 21.97
CA ALA A 232 -11.08 23.22 22.87
C ALA A 232 -12.15 24.12 22.23
N ALA A 233 -11.73 25.15 21.48
CA ALA A 233 -12.63 26.02 20.74
C ALA A 233 -13.39 25.26 19.64
N ILE A 234 -12.71 24.38 18.90
CA ILE A 234 -13.35 23.55 17.88
C ILE A 234 -14.31 22.53 18.50
N ASP A 235 -13.92 21.84 19.59
CA ASP A 235 -14.81 20.90 20.29
C ASP A 235 -16.09 21.58 20.78
N LYS A 236 -15.97 22.82 21.31
CA LYS A 236 -17.14 23.63 21.67
C LYS A 236 -18.04 23.89 20.46
N ARG A 237 -17.49 24.34 19.33
CA ARG A 237 -18.25 24.60 18.10
C ARG A 237 -18.94 23.33 17.58
N ILE A 238 -18.29 22.17 17.67
CA ILE A 238 -18.91 20.87 17.34
C ILE A 238 -20.12 20.62 18.24
N GLY A 239 -19.99 20.85 19.55
CA GLY A 239 -21.11 20.75 20.49
C GLY A 239 -22.26 21.70 20.15
N ASP A 240 -21.96 22.95 19.82
CA ASP A 240 -22.95 23.96 19.44
C ASP A 240 -23.73 23.54 18.18
N VAL A 241 -23.06 22.97 17.17
CA VAL A 241 -23.70 22.41 15.96
C VAL A 241 -24.61 21.23 16.30
N ILE A 242 -24.15 20.29 17.13
CA ILE A 242 -24.95 19.13 17.52
C ILE A 242 -26.21 19.55 18.29
N ASN A 243 -26.09 20.54 19.16
CA ASN A 243 -27.20 21.05 19.97
C ASN A 243 -28.24 21.83 19.14
N ALA A 244 -27.80 22.51 18.07
CA ALA A 244 -28.66 23.31 17.20
C ALA A 244 -29.31 22.49 16.06
N ALA A 245 -28.83 21.27 15.80
CA ALA A 245 -29.33 20.45 14.71
C ALA A 245 -30.72 19.84 14.98
N PRO A 246 -31.49 19.50 13.92
CA PRO A 246 -32.78 18.86 14.06
C PRO A 246 -32.69 17.51 14.80
N GLY A 247 -33.73 17.19 15.57
CA GLY A 247 -33.83 15.88 16.24
C GLY A 247 -33.80 14.73 15.23
N GLY A 248 -32.93 13.74 15.46
CA GLY A 248 -32.78 12.59 14.58
C GLY A 248 -31.85 12.81 13.38
N ALA A 249 -31.05 13.89 13.37
CA ALA A 249 -30.05 14.10 12.33
C ALA A 249 -28.90 13.08 12.36
N ASP A 250 -28.36 12.78 11.18
CA ASP A 250 -27.06 12.12 11.03
C ASP A 250 -25.93 13.15 11.06
N PHE A 251 -24.95 12.95 11.94
CA PHE A 251 -23.75 13.77 12.04
C PHE A 251 -22.56 13.01 11.48
N ILE A 252 -21.76 13.67 10.65
CA ILE A 252 -20.45 13.19 10.22
C ILE A 252 -19.44 14.26 10.60
N VAL A 253 -18.51 13.97 11.50
CA VAL A 253 -17.39 14.85 11.84
C VAL A 253 -16.12 14.33 11.18
N ALA A 254 -15.46 15.19 10.41
CA ALA A 254 -14.27 14.84 9.64
C ALA A 254 -13.18 15.90 9.81
N SER A 255 -12.01 15.51 10.31
CA SER A 255 -10.83 16.38 10.31
C SER A 255 -10.09 16.24 8.98
N LEU A 256 -10.29 17.19 8.07
CA LEU A 256 -9.95 17.12 6.64
C LEU A 256 -8.52 17.56 6.29
N SER A 257 -7.78 18.15 7.24
CA SER A 257 -6.43 18.66 6.99
C SER A 257 -5.44 18.30 8.08
N ASP A 258 -4.16 18.49 7.79
CA ASP A 258 -3.10 18.41 8.78
C ASP A 258 -3.06 19.68 9.67
N ALA A 259 -2.39 19.56 10.82
CA ALA A 259 -2.16 20.70 11.73
C ALA A 259 -0.94 21.55 11.32
N GLY A 260 -0.06 21.02 10.47
CA GLY A 260 1.17 21.68 10.07
C GLY A 260 1.82 20.97 8.88
N VAL A 261 3.15 20.88 8.88
CA VAL A 261 3.91 20.14 7.86
C VAL A 261 3.91 18.64 8.13
N THR A 262 3.63 18.22 9.36
CA THR A 262 3.63 16.81 9.76
C THR A 262 2.32 16.11 9.36
N GLU A 263 2.43 15.13 8.47
CA GLU A 263 1.31 14.30 8.04
C GLU A 263 0.89 13.27 9.11
N ARG A 264 -0.43 13.18 9.37
CA ARG A 264 -1.01 12.24 10.34
C ARG A 264 -2.32 11.65 9.83
N LEU A 265 -2.71 10.50 10.40
CA LEU A 265 -4.09 10.05 10.28
C LEU A 265 -4.98 10.96 11.15
N ARG A 266 -6.12 11.37 10.61
CA ARG A 266 -7.04 12.27 11.28
C ARG A 266 -8.28 11.53 11.77
N LEU A 267 -9.11 12.22 12.53
CA LEU A 267 -10.35 11.61 13.03
C LEU A 267 -11.48 11.69 12.00
N ALA A 268 -12.28 10.63 11.96
CA ALA A 268 -13.62 10.62 11.37
C ALA A 268 -14.57 9.89 12.32
N VAL A 269 -15.70 10.51 12.62
CA VAL A 269 -16.74 9.92 13.48
C VAL A 269 -18.13 10.26 12.93
N ALA A 270 -19.04 9.29 12.95
CA ALA A 270 -20.41 9.47 12.51
C ALA A 270 -21.39 8.94 13.55
N ARG A 271 -22.49 9.67 13.78
CA ARG A 271 -23.52 9.34 14.76
C ARG A 271 -24.89 9.74 14.22
N GLY A 272 -25.88 8.86 14.32
CA GLY A 272 -27.26 9.14 13.94
C GLY A 272 -28.04 7.88 13.62
N PRO A 273 -29.23 7.99 13.01
CA PRO A 273 -30.03 6.84 12.59
C PRO A 273 -29.26 5.83 11.73
N ASN A 274 -28.32 6.30 10.91
CA ASN A 274 -27.50 5.44 10.04
C ASN A 274 -26.19 4.98 10.70
N PHE A 275 -25.84 5.49 11.88
CA PHE A 275 -24.54 5.27 12.53
C PHE A 275 -24.67 5.15 14.06
N GLY A 276 -24.61 3.91 14.56
CA GLY A 276 -24.58 3.61 16.01
C GLY A 276 -23.18 3.50 16.60
N SER A 277 -23.09 3.20 17.90
CA SER A 277 -21.80 2.96 18.56
C SER A 277 -21.05 1.82 17.87
N GLY A 278 -19.80 2.06 17.47
CA GLY A 278 -19.04 1.05 16.75
C GLY A 278 -17.84 1.59 16.00
N ARG A 279 -17.48 0.91 14.92
CA ARG A 279 -16.33 1.24 14.09
C ARG A 279 -16.79 1.56 12.67
N LEU A 280 -16.26 2.63 12.09
CA LEU A 280 -16.49 2.96 10.68
C LEU A 280 -15.59 2.11 9.76
N ASN A 281 -16.15 1.70 8.63
CA ASN A 281 -15.46 0.93 7.59
C ASN A 281 -15.83 1.48 6.21
N ALA A 282 -14.89 1.37 5.26
CA ALA A 282 -15.12 1.71 3.86
C ALA A 282 -14.56 0.65 2.92
N GLN A 283 -15.22 0.45 1.77
CA GLN A 283 -14.74 -0.49 0.74
C GLN A 283 -13.52 0.03 -0.02
N SER A 284 -13.31 1.34 -0.01
CA SER A 284 -12.14 2.01 -0.57
C SER A 284 -10.83 1.58 0.11
N THR A 285 -10.84 1.45 1.43
CA THR A 285 -9.67 1.04 2.21
C THR A 285 -9.63 -0.47 2.44
N ARG A 286 -10.80 -1.12 2.58
CA ARG A 286 -10.95 -2.53 3.02
C ARG A 286 -10.24 -2.83 4.33
N GLN A 287 -10.01 -1.81 5.14
CA GLN A 287 -9.33 -1.92 6.42
C GLN A 287 -10.29 -1.54 7.53
N PRO A 288 -10.51 -2.43 8.52
CA PRO A 288 -11.45 -2.14 9.58
C PRO A 288 -11.02 -0.92 10.41
N GLY A 289 -11.87 0.10 10.55
CA GLY A 289 -11.54 1.31 11.31
C GLY A 289 -10.58 2.27 10.62
N LEU A 290 -10.36 2.11 9.32
CA LEU A 290 -9.60 3.04 8.49
C LEU A 290 -10.47 3.48 7.30
N VAL A 291 -10.65 4.78 7.15
CA VAL A 291 -11.37 5.40 6.02
C VAL A 291 -10.46 6.42 5.34
N GLN A 292 -10.90 7.00 4.24
CA GLN A 292 -10.21 8.11 3.57
C GLN A 292 -11.14 9.31 3.39
N ALA A 293 -10.59 10.52 3.26
CA ALA A 293 -11.39 11.74 3.15
C ALA A 293 -12.42 11.71 2.00
N GLN A 294 -12.12 11.00 0.91
CA GLN A 294 -13.02 10.86 -0.24
C GLN A 294 -14.26 10.00 0.07
N ASP A 295 -14.24 9.22 1.15
CA ASP A 295 -15.41 8.45 1.60
C ASP A 295 -16.47 9.35 2.23
N VAL A 296 -16.10 10.54 2.73
CA VAL A 296 -17.01 11.51 3.35
C VAL A 296 -18.09 12.02 2.37
N PRO A 297 -17.75 12.63 1.23
CA PRO A 297 -18.76 13.08 0.27
C PRO A 297 -19.53 11.91 -0.36
N ALA A 298 -18.90 10.76 -0.57
CA ALA A 298 -19.59 9.56 -1.05
C ALA A 298 -20.66 9.06 -0.06
N THR A 299 -20.36 9.13 1.24
CA THR A 299 -21.30 8.79 2.31
C THR A 299 -22.43 9.81 2.38
N LEU A 300 -22.10 11.10 2.34
CA LEU A 300 -23.06 12.20 2.38
C LEU A 300 -24.09 12.03 1.26
N MET A 301 -23.65 11.82 0.02
CA MET A 301 -24.56 11.61 -1.11
C MET A 301 -25.43 10.37 -0.92
N ALA A 302 -24.83 9.25 -0.51
CA ALA A 302 -25.54 7.99 -0.38
C ALA A 302 -26.63 7.97 0.71
N ILE A 303 -26.46 8.71 1.81
CA ILE A 303 -27.47 8.77 2.89
C ILE A 303 -28.53 9.85 2.66
N THR A 304 -28.26 10.82 1.78
CA THR A 304 -29.17 11.94 1.49
C THR A 304 -29.96 11.76 0.19
N GLY A 305 -29.72 10.67 -0.55
CA GLY A 305 -30.41 10.38 -1.81
C GLY A 305 -29.86 11.14 -3.02
N ILE A 306 -28.73 11.84 -2.87
CA ILE A 306 -28.02 12.46 -3.99
C ILE A 306 -27.40 11.35 -4.84
N GLU A 307 -27.70 11.33 -6.14
CA GLU A 307 -27.17 10.30 -7.02
C GLU A 307 -25.66 10.51 -7.25
N PRO A 308 -24.80 9.56 -6.84
CA PRO A 308 -23.36 9.75 -6.94
C PRO A 308 -22.90 9.68 -8.40
N PRO A 309 -22.13 10.67 -8.90
CA PRO A 309 -21.51 10.59 -10.20
C PRO A 309 -20.56 9.40 -10.32
N THR A 310 -20.31 8.93 -11.54
CA THR A 310 -19.34 7.84 -11.76
C THR A 310 -17.91 8.33 -11.52
N GLY A 311 -17.05 7.45 -10.99
CA GLY A 311 -15.61 7.73 -10.86
C GLY A 311 -15.17 8.41 -9.56
N LEU A 312 -15.98 8.38 -8.50
CA LEU A 312 -15.60 8.92 -7.19
C LEU A 312 -14.31 8.28 -6.65
N GLY A 313 -13.54 9.07 -5.89
CA GLY A 313 -12.31 8.61 -5.24
C GLY A 313 -12.55 7.72 -4.01
N GLY A 314 -13.76 7.75 -3.44
CA GLY A 314 -14.15 7.01 -2.24
C GLY A 314 -15.45 6.24 -2.36
N THR A 315 -15.84 5.59 -1.27
CA THR A 315 -17.03 4.74 -1.18
C THR A 315 -17.85 5.11 0.05
N ARG A 316 -19.16 4.78 0.06
CA ARG A 316 -20.01 4.96 1.24
C ARG A 316 -19.40 4.27 2.46
N MET A 317 -19.29 5.00 3.56
CA MET A 317 -18.93 4.46 4.87
C MET A 317 -20.08 3.63 5.45
N THR A 318 -19.72 2.53 6.08
CA THR A 318 -20.61 1.63 6.82
C THR A 318 -20.10 1.52 8.25
N PHE A 319 -20.92 1.03 9.17
CA PHE A 319 -20.48 0.80 10.54
C PHE A 319 -20.60 -0.67 10.94
N ASP A 320 -19.68 -1.09 11.78
CA ASP A 320 -19.66 -2.37 12.47
C ASP A 320 -20.04 -2.11 13.94
N PRO A 321 -21.23 -2.53 14.40
CA PRO A 321 -21.74 -2.19 15.72
C PRO A 321 -20.88 -2.77 16.84
N ALA A 322 -20.63 -1.95 17.86
CA ALA A 322 -20.08 -2.45 19.12
C ALA A 322 -21.17 -3.15 19.95
N PRO A 323 -20.79 -4.09 20.84
CA PRO A 323 -21.75 -4.75 21.73
C PRO A 323 -22.52 -3.78 22.64
N ASP A 324 -21.86 -2.69 23.06
CA ASP A 324 -22.39 -1.64 23.91
C ASP A 324 -21.61 -0.32 23.68
N ASN A 325 -22.10 0.76 24.28
CA ASN A 325 -21.47 2.09 24.29
C ASN A 325 -20.88 2.47 25.66
N SER A 326 -20.43 1.48 26.45
CA SER A 326 -19.81 1.76 27.75
C SER A 326 -18.50 2.55 27.61
N GLU A 327 -18.13 3.30 28.66
CA GLU A 327 -16.88 4.08 28.69
C GLU A 327 -15.66 3.19 28.41
N ALA A 328 -15.62 1.98 28.96
CA ALA A 328 -14.53 1.02 28.71
C ALA A 328 -14.40 0.66 27.21
N ARG A 329 -15.52 0.49 26.50
CA ARG A 329 -15.50 0.22 25.05
C ARG A 329 -15.08 1.43 24.23
N ALA A 330 -15.48 2.62 24.67
CA ALA A 330 -15.02 3.86 24.04
C ALA A 330 -13.50 4.05 24.22
N GLU A 331 -12.96 3.76 25.41
CA GLU A 331 -11.52 3.78 25.70
C GLU A 331 -10.74 2.76 24.85
N ASP A 332 -11.21 1.50 24.78
CA ASP A 332 -10.61 0.46 23.94
C ASP A 332 -10.55 0.91 22.47
N ARG A 333 -11.64 1.53 21.98
CA ARG A 333 -11.75 2.03 20.61
C ARG A 333 -10.81 3.21 20.38
N LEU A 334 -10.76 4.16 21.31
CA LEU A 334 -9.82 5.27 21.26
C LEU A 334 -8.38 4.76 21.14
N GLN A 335 -8.00 3.80 21.99
CA GLN A 335 -6.66 3.25 22.01
C GLN A 335 -6.31 2.60 20.66
N ALA A 336 -7.23 1.84 20.07
CA ALA A 336 -7.02 1.23 18.75
C ALA A 336 -6.83 2.27 17.63
N LEU A 337 -7.54 3.39 17.71
CA LEU A 337 -7.44 4.49 16.73
C LEU A 337 -6.15 5.30 16.91
N VAL A 338 -5.72 5.52 18.15
CA VAL A 338 -4.42 6.11 18.49
C VAL A 338 -3.27 5.21 18.01
N ASP A 339 -3.38 3.89 18.19
CA ASP A 339 -2.39 2.94 17.69
C ASP A 339 -2.23 3.02 16.17
N TYR A 340 -3.33 3.16 15.42
CA TYR A 340 -3.28 3.32 13.96
C TYR A 340 -2.45 4.54 13.53
N ASP A 341 -2.72 5.69 14.15
CA ASP A 341 -2.05 6.94 13.84
C ASP A 341 -0.57 6.88 14.25
N LEU A 342 -0.27 6.47 15.49
CA LEU A 342 1.11 6.37 15.98
C LEU A 342 1.94 5.39 15.16
N ALA A 343 1.42 4.20 14.86
CA ALA A 343 2.12 3.23 14.02
C ALA A 343 2.39 3.78 12.62
N SER A 344 1.43 4.49 12.01
CA SER A 344 1.60 5.05 10.66
C SER A 344 2.59 6.22 10.64
N HIS A 345 2.52 7.12 11.61
CA HIS A 345 3.38 8.31 11.69
C HIS A 345 4.83 7.94 11.99
N GLU A 346 5.04 7.12 13.02
CA GLU A 346 6.38 6.74 13.47
C GLU A 346 7.12 5.91 12.41
N VAL A 347 6.45 5.03 11.65
CA VAL A 347 7.13 4.29 10.57
C VAL A 347 7.50 5.16 9.38
N HIS A 348 6.67 6.14 9.02
CA HIS A 348 6.86 6.89 7.77
C HIS A 348 8.23 7.59 7.73
N SER A 349 8.60 8.26 8.81
CA SER A 349 9.89 8.95 8.95
C SER A 349 11.09 8.00 8.88
N LEU A 350 10.88 6.70 9.14
CA LEU A 350 11.93 5.68 9.25
C LEU A 350 12.20 4.93 7.95
N VAL A 351 11.28 5.01 7.00
CA VAL A 351 11.41 4.29 5.73
C VAL A 351 12.62 4.78 4.92
N PRO A 352 12.83 6.10 4.70
CA PRO A 352 14.03 6.58 4.01
C PRO A 352 15.35 6.15 4.66
N PRO A 353 15.60 6.36 5.97
CA PRO A 353 16.86 5.92 6.58
C PRO A 353 17.00 4.39 6.58
N PHE A 354 15.91 3.63 6.77
CA PHE A 354 15.95 2.17 6.69
C PHE A 354 16.46 1.68 5.33
N PHE A 355 15.86 2.16 4.23
CA PHE A 355 16.27 1.74 2.89
C PHE A 355 17.71 2.16 2.57
N ASN A 356 18.11 3.37 2.98
CA ASN A 356 19.48 3.85 2.80
C ASN A 356 20.50 3.01 3.57
N THR A 357 20.28 2.79 4.87
CA THR A 357 21.15 1.96 5.71
C THR A 357 21.22 0.53 5.21
N PHE A 358 20.08 -0.04 4.80
CA PHE A 358 20.04 -1.38 4.24
C PHE A 358 20.83 -1.46 2.93
N ALA A 359 20.63 -0.53 2.00
CA ALA A 359 21.35 -0.48 0.73
C ALA A 359 22.86 -0.30 0.92
N TYR A 360 23.29 0.68 1.72
CA TYR A 360 24.72 0.92 1.97
C TYR A 360 25.37 -0.23 2.74
N GLY A 361 24.70 -0.77 3.76
CA GLY A 361 25.17 -1.94 4.50
C GLY A 361 25.37 -3.14 3.59
N GLN A 362 24.46 -3.35 2.65
CA GLN A 362 24.55 -4.42 1.66
C GLN A 362 25.74 -4.23 0.69
N LEU A 363 26.00 -3.00 0.23
CA LEU A 363 27.18 -2.67 -0.58
C LEU A 363 28.49 -2.92 0.16
N VAL A 364 28.57 -2.56 1.45
CA VAL A 364 29.73 -2.83 2.30
C VAL A 364 29.96 -4.34 2.43
N ILE A 365 28.90 -5.12 2.67
CA ILE A 365 28.99 -6.58 2.73
C ILE A 365 29.52 -7.13 1.40
N TYR A 366 29.01 -6.67 0.26
CA TYR A 366 29.50 -7.13 -1.06
C TYR A 366 30.96 -6.79 -1.30
N LEU A 367 31.40 -5.58 -0.91
CA LEU A 367 32.80 -5.19 -0.99
C LEU A 367 33.68 -6.10 -0.13
N LEU A 368 33.28 -6.41 1.10
CA LEU A 368 34.00 -7.33 1.98
C LEU A 368 34.10 -8.74 1.39
N VAL A 369 33.00 -9.29 0.87
CA VAL A 369 32.99 -10.58 0.18
C VAL A 369 33.95 -10.57 -1.00
N PHE A 370 33.93 -9.50 -1.79
CA PHE A 370 34.83 -9.34 -2.94
C PHE A 370 36.30 -9.32 -2.53
N LEU A 371 36.67 -8.57 -1.48
CA LEU A 371 38.04 -8.48 -0.99
C LEU A 371 38.55 -9.82 -0.44
N VAL A 372 37.70 -10.55 0.30
CA VAL A 372 37.99 -11.91 0.80
C VAL A 372 38.13 -12.90 -0.35
N TRP A 373 37.28 -12.78 -1.38
CA TRP A 373 37.34 -13.62 -2.56
C TRP A 373 38.62 -13.41 -3.37
N LYS A 374 39.06 -12.15 -3.54
CA LYS A 374 40.33 -11.76 -4.16
C LYS A 374 41.57 -12.17 -3.34
N GLY A 375 41.38 -12.77 -2.16
CA GLY A 375 42.48 -13.22 -1.30
C GLY A 375 43.28 -12.08 -0.68
N LYS A 376 42.71 -10.86 -0.63
CA LYS A 376 43.39 -9.68 -0.06
C LYS A 376 43.28 -9.62 1.47
N ILE A 377 42.57 -10.55 2.12
CA ILE A 377 42.32 -10.55 3.56
C ILE A 377 42.63 -11.94 4.15
N GLY A 378 43.69 -12.01 4.95
CA GLY A 378 43.97 -13.08 5.93
C GLY A 378 44.47 -14.42 5.39
N GLY A 379 44.96 -15.26 6.32
CA GLY A 379 45.34 -16.66 6.05
C GLY A 379 44.13 -17.60 5.85
N PRO A 380 44.36 -18.89 5.53
CA PRO A 380 43.30 -19.85 5.18
C PRO A 380 42.19 -20.01 6.24
N ASP A 381 42.55 -19.98 7.52
CA ASP A 381 41.60 -20.12 8.64
C ASP A 381 40.78 -18.84 8.87
N THR A 382 41.43 -17.67 8.72
CA THR A 382 40.74 -16.37 8.73
C THR A 382 39.74 -16.29 7.60
N ARG A 383 40.12 -16.73 6.40
CA ARG A 383 39.22 -16.77 5.23
C ARG A 383 38.00 -17.66 5.48
N ARG A 384 38.18 -18.83 6.12
CA ARG A 384 37.05 -19.71 6.48
C ARG A 384 36.11 -19.05 7.50
N LYS A 385 36.65 -18.43 8.55
CA LYS A 385 35.85 -17.72 9.55
C LYS A 385 35.05 -16.58 8.91
N VAL A 386 35.69 -15.79 8.05
CA VAL A 386 35.04 -14.66 7.36
C VAL A 386 33.94 -15.13 6.42
N LEU A 387 34.16 -16.21 5.65
CA LEU A 387 33.10 -16.80 4.81
C LEU A 387 31.90 -17.27 5.65
N GLY A 388 32.14 -17.90 6.80
CA GLY A 388 31.07 -18.28 7.72
C GLY A 388 30.26 -17.07 8.21
N ILE A 389 30.93 -15.99 8.61
CA ILE A 389 30.28 -14.73 9.03
C ILE A 389 29.48 -14.13 7.87
N VAL A 390 30.06 -14.06 6.68
CA VAL A 390 29.37 -13.56 5.48
C VAL A 390 28.09 -14.35 5.22
N ARG A 391 28.12 -15.68 5.33
CA ARG A 391 26.93 -16.51 5.12
C ARG A 391 25.84 -16.21 6.14
N VAL A 392 26.21 -16.05 7.41
CA VAL A 392 25.27 -15.67 8.49
C VAL A 392 24.64 -14.31 8.18
N VAL A 393 25.47 -13.32 7.88
CA VAL A 393 25.03 -11.95 7.57
C VAL A 393 24.15 -11.93 6.32
N ALA A 394 24.48 -12.69 5.28
CA ALA A 394 23.70 -12.73 4.05
C ALA A 394 22.31 -13.37 4.27
N VAL A 395 22.23 -14.44 5.07
CA VAL A 395 20.94 -15.04 5.43
C VAL A 395 20.13 -14.12 6.35
N ALA A 396 20.78 -13.44 7.30
CA ALA A 396 20.12 -12.44 8.14
C ALA A 396 19.57 -11.27 7.30
N ALA A 397 20.36 -10.73 6.37
CA ALA A 397 19.94 -9.66 5.46
C ALA A 397 18.74 -10.08 4.60
N ALA A 398 18.74 -11.29 4.04
CA ALA A 398 17.60 -11.83 3.29
C ALA A 398 16.35 -12.07 4.15
N SER A 399 16.50 -12.18 5.47
CA SER A 399 15.39 -12.38 6.40
C SER A 399 14.73 -11.06 6.81
N VAL A 400 15.39 -9.91 6.58
CA VAL A 400 14.88 -8.58 6.94
C VAL A 400 13.49 -8.34 6.33
N PRO A 401 13.23 -8.59 5.03
CA PRO A 401 11.94 -8.25 4.44
C PRO A 401 10.76 -9.03 5.02
N ALA A 402 10.90 -10.30 5.39
CA ALA A 402 9.84 -11.01 6.10
C ALA A 402 9.68 -10.52 7.55
N SER A 403 10.80 -10.14 8.17
CA SER A 403 10.85 -9.70 9.56
C SER A 403 10.23 -8.33 9.78
N THR A 404 10.29 -7.42 8.80
CA THR A 404 9.62 -6.11 8.89
C THR A 404 8.11 -6.22 8.96
N PHE A 405 7.52 -7.22 8.31
CA PHE A 405 6.08 -7.50 8.40
C PHE A 405 5.74 -8.20 9.72
N LEU A 406 6.55 -9.20 10.12
CA LEU A 406 6.35 -9.89 11.40
C LEU A 406 6.54 -8.97 12.61
N ALA A 407 7.36 -7.92 12.50
CA ALA A 407 7.55 -6.94 13.56
C ALA A 407 6.22 -6.28 14.00
N ASN A 408 5.24 -6.17 13.10
CA ASN A 408 3.91 -5.64 13.41
C ASN A 408 3.01 -6.60 14.23
N LEU A 409 3.50 -7.80 14.56
CA LEU A 409 2.90 -8.64 15.62
C LEU A 409 3.20 -8.09 17.03
N ILE A 410 4.22 -7.24 17.15
CA ILE A 410 4.61 -6.60 18.40
C ILE A 410 4.11 -5.15 18.31
N PRO A 411 3.38 -4.61 19.32
CA PRO A 411 2.92 -3.22 19.33
C PRO A 411 4.09 -2.28 19.67
N TRP A 412 5.11 -2.25 18.80
CA TRP A 412 6.37 -1.55 19.02
C TRP A 412 6.19 -0.02 19.16
N TRP A 413 5.10 0.52 18.59
CA TRP A 413 4.71 1.94 18.68
C TRP A 413 4.25 2.35 20.09
N ARG A 414 3.89 1.40 20.96
CA ARG A 414 3.50 1.68 22.35
C ARG A 414 4.68 1.83 23.29
N PHE A 415 5.90 1.56 22.84
CA PHE A 415 7.10 1.66 23.67
C PHE A 415 7.66 3.09 23.66
N PRO A 416 8.36 3.52 24.74
CA PRO A 416 8.83 4.89 24.89
C PRO A 416 9.81 5.38 23.81
N ILE A 417 10.52 4.44 23.17
CA ILE A 417 11.45 4.73 22.08
C ILE A 417 11.05 3.87 20.87
N PRO A 418 10.10 4.34 20.02
CA PRO A 418 9.57 3.56 18.90
C PRO A 418 10.68 3.02 17.99
N MET A 419 11.73 3.83 17.78
CA MET A 419 12.90 3.48 16.96
C MET A 419 13.66 2.25 17.43
N ILE A 420 14.06 2.20 18.70
CA ILE A 420 14.76 1.04 19.24
C ILE A 420 13.82 -0.18 19.25
N SER A 421 12.53 0.07 19.47
CA SER A 421 11.51 -0.97 19.56
C SER A 421 11.25 -1.65 18.22
N ILE A 422 11.11 -0.89 17.13
CA ILE A 422 10.93 -1.47 15.79
C ILE A 422 12.20 -2.18 15.31
N VAL A 423 13.39 -1.60 15.53
CA VAL A 423 14.67 -2.25 15.18
C VAL A 423 14.87 -3.52 16.00
N GLY A 424 14.54 -3.50 17.29
CA GLY A 424 14.57 -4.67 18.16
C GLY A 424 13.59 -5.75 17.72
N ALA A 425 12.35 -5.39 17.40
CA ALA A 425 11.32 -6.30 16.89
C ALA A 425 11.76 -6.97 15.59
N VAL A 426 12.23 -6.19 14.61
CA VAL A 426 12.81 -6.72 13.36
C VAL A 426 14.00 -7.63 13.67
N GLY A 427 14.90 -7.22 14.56
CA GLY A 427 16.07 -7.99 14.97
C GLY A 427 15.73 -9.36 15.56
N ILE A 428 14.68 -9.44 16.37
CA ILE A 428 14.19 -10.71 16.96
C ILE A 428 13.77 -11.68 15.85
N PHE A 429 12.94 -11.24 14.90
CA PHE A 429 12.48 -12.08 13.81
C PHE A 429 13.60 -12.43 12.82
N VAL A 430 14.51 -11.48 12.53
CA VAL A 430 15.71 -11.74 11.71
C VAL A 430 16.55 -12.84 12.36
N ALA A 431 16.82 -12.74 13.67
CA ALA A 431 17.60 -13.73 14.40
C ALA A 431 16.90 -15.11 14.39
N ALA A 432 15.59 -15.15 14.62
CA ALA A 432 14.81 -16.39 14.61
C ALA A 432 14.83 -17.08 13.23
N ILE A 433 14.51 -16.33 12.15
CA ILE A 433 14.49 -16.87 10.79
C ILE A 433 15.90 -17.29 10.36
N ALA A 434 16.92 -16.46 10.59
CA ALA A 434 18.28 -16.78 10.20
C ALA A 434 18.84 -17.98 10.98
N TYR A 435 18.55 -18.08 12.27
CA TYR A 435 18.91 -19.23 13.09
C TYR A 435 18.28 -20.52 12.54
N ALA A 436 16.97 -20.52 12.29
CA ALA A 436 16.27 -21.66 11.71
C ALA A 436 16.79 -22.01 10.30
N ALA A 437 17.07 -21.03 9.46
CA ALA A 437 17.63 -21.20 8.13
C ALA A 437 19.01 -21.90 8.16
N LEU A 438 19.86 -21.52 9.12
CA LEU A 438 21.26 -21.98 9.20
C LEU A 438 21.46 -23.23 10.06
N ARG A 439 20.57 -23.51 11.01
CA ARG A 439 20.66 -24.64 11.94
C ARG A 439 19.61 -25.73 11.69
N GLY A 440 18.58 -25.46 10.89
CA GLY A 440 17.54 -26.42 10.55
C GLY A 440 18.02 -27.60 9.70
N PRO A 441 17.18 -28.63 9.51
CA PRO A 441 17.55 -29.85 8.78
C PRO A 441 17.94 -29.59 7.32
N TRP A 442 17.34 -28.57 6.69
CA TRP A 442 17.64 -28.13 5.33
C TRP A 442 19.03 -27.50 5.20
N ALA A 443 19.67 -27.02 6.28
CA ALA A 443 20.96 -26.30 6.22
C ALA A 443 22.12 -27.15 5.65
N ARG A 444 21.92 -28.47 5.56
CA ARG A 444 22.84 -29.42 4.90
C ARG A 444 22.87 -29.27 3.38
N SER A 445 21.76 -28.85 2.77
CA SER A 445 21.66 -28.60 1.34
C SER A 445 22.24 -27.23 0.97
N ALA A 446 22.92 -27.15 -0.17
CA ALA A 446 23.48 -25.89 -0.67
C ALA A 446 22.41 -24.80 -0.87
N LEU A 447 21.19 -25.19 -1.29
CA LEU A 447 20.05 -24.28 -1.47
C LEU A 447 19.11 -24.24 -0.26
N GLY A 448 19.40 -24.98 0.81
CA GLY A 448 18.49 -25.14 1.94
C GLY A 448 18.09 -23.83 2.63
N PRO A 449 19.05 -22.99 3.09
CA PRO A 449 18.73 -21.69 3.67
C PRO A 449 18.02 -20.75 2.69
N LEU A 450 18.35 -20.81 1.40
CA LEU A 450 17.67 -20.04 0.35
C LEU A 450 16.21 -20.46 0.24
N ALA A 451 15.92 -21.77 0.17
CA ALA A 451 14.57 -22.29 0.12
C ALA A 451 13.78 -21.92 1.38
N PHE A 452 14.39 -22.02 2.56
CA PHE A 452 13.73 -21.72 3.82
C PHE A 452 13.35 -20.23 3.93
N VAL A 453 14.31 -19.32 3.75
CA VAL A 453 14.03 -17.88 3.86
C VAL A 453 13.02 -17.45 2.78
N ALA A 454 13.19 -17.90 1.53
CA ALA A 454 12.25 -17.60 0.46
C ALA A 454 10.85 -18.15 0.76
N GLY A 455 10.74 -19.36 1.31
CA GLY A 455 9.49 -19.97 1.74
C GLY A 455 8.82 -19.22 2.89
N VAL A 456 9.58 -18.77 3.89
CA VAL A 456 9.08 -17.93 4.99
C VAL A 456 8.57 -16.60 4.45
N THR A 457 9.32 -15.92 3.57
CA THR A 457 8.86 -14.67 2.97
C THR A 457 7.58 -14.86 2.17
N VAL A 458 7.47 -15.92 1.36
CA VAL A 458 6.23 -16.25 0.64
C VAL A 458 5.08 -16.50 1.62
N ALA A 459 5.31 -17.28 2.68
CA ALA A 459 4.26 -17.62 3.66
C ALA A 459 3.77 -16.40 4.45
N VAL A 460 4.69 -15.52 4.90
CA VAL A 460 4.33 -14.30 5.63
C VAL A 460 3.52 -13.36 4.76
N LEU A 461 3.98 -13.09 3.53
CA LEU A 461 3.30 -12.15 2.64
C LEU A 461 1.97 -12.71 2.13
N ALA A 462 1.91 -13.99 1.76
CA ALA A 462 0.65 -14.62 1.37
C ALA A 462 -0.34 -14.70 2.53
N GLY A 463 0.12 -15.12 3.71
CA GLY A 463 -0.72 -15.19 4.91
C GLY A 463 -1.27 -13.83 5.30
N ASP A 464 -0.46 -12.78 5.23
CA ASP A 464 -0.91 -11.41 5.49
C ASP A 464 -2.03 -10.99 4.54
N VAL A 465 -1.81 -11.09 3.23
CA VAL A 465 -2.80 -10.67 2.23
C VAL A 465 -4.09 -11.49 2.32
N ILE A 466 -4.00 -12.81 2.54
CA ILE A 466 -5.16 -13.69 2.69
C ILE A 466 -5.98 -13.35 3.94
N THR A 467 -5.33 -12.87 5.01
CA THR A 467 -5.99 -12.54 6.29
C THR A 467 -6.41 -11.08 6.43
N GLY A 468 -6.21 -10.26 5.38
CA GLY A 468 -6.69 -8.87 5.32
C GLY A 468 -5.60 -7.80 5.34
N SER A 469 -4.35 -8.12 5.01
CA SER A 469 -3.25 -7.15 4.87
C SER A 469 -2.90 -6.37 6.14
N ARG A 470 -2.98 -7.01 7.31
CA ARG A 470 -2.78 -6.35 8.61
C ARG A 470 -1.31 -6.09 8.95
N LEU A 471 -0.43 -7.03 8.63
CA LEU A 471 1.01 -6.95 8.91
C LEU A 471 1.72 -5.96 8.00
N GLN A 472 1.27 -5.81 6.76
CA GLN A 472 1.89 -4.85 5.85
C GLN A 472 1.49 -3.40 6.12
N LEU A 473 0.35 -3.15 6.75
CA LEU A 473 -0.02 -1.81 7.18
C LEU A 473 0.99 -1.29 8.20
N SER A 474 1.54 -0.11 7.94
CA SER A 474 2.56 0.54 8.77
C SER A 474 3.81 -0.34 8.97
N SER A 475 4.17 -1.16 7.97
CA SER A 475 5.46 -1.88 7.92
C SER A 475 6.51 -1.06 7.15
N LEU A 476 7.78 -1.17 7.56
CA LEU A 476 8.91 -0.47 6.91
C LEU A 476 9.03 -0.76 5.40
N MET A 477 8.64 -1.96 4.97
CA MET A 477 8.64 -2.39 3.56
C MET A 477 7.22 -2.67 3.03
N GLY A 478 6.20 -2.26 3.79
CA GLY A 478 4.79 -2.48 3.47
C GLY A 478 4.06 -1.22 3.02
N LEU A 479 2.78 -1.13 3.35
CA LEU A 479 1.89 -0.04 3.00
C LEU A 479 1.88 1.03 4.11
N GLN A 480 1.73 2.29 3.71
CA GLN A 480 1.68 3.42 4.63
C GLN A 480 0.35 4.16 4.48
N PRO A 481 -0.57 4.03 5.46
CA PRO A 481 -1.87 4.70 5.43
C PRO A 481 -1.78 6.21 5.21
N VAL A 482 -0.79 6.87 5.80
CA VAL A 482 -0.60 8.33 5.69
C VAL A 482 -0.19 8.79 4.29
N VAL A 483 0.48 7.93 3.52
CA VAL A 483 0.81 8.21 2.11
C VAL A 483 -0.36 7.90 1.18
N ALA A 484 -1.31 7.09 1.66
CA ALA A 484 -2.52 6.70 0.93
C ALA A 484 -2.24 6.15 -0.49
N GLY A 485 -1.10 5.48 -0.69
CA GLY A 485 -0.81 4.85 -1.98
C GLY A 485 -1.69 3.63 -2.23
N ARG A 486 -1.92 2.84 -1.17
CA ARG A 486 -2.76 1.64 -1.14
C ARG A 486 -3.00 1.24 0.32
N PHE A 487 -4.17 0.66 0.61
CA PHE A 487 -4.55 0.24 1.98
C PHE A 487 -4.66 -1.29 2.16
N TYR A 488 -4.71 -2.07 1.08
CA TYR A 488 -4.81 -3.53 1.12
C TYR A 488 -4.18 -4.18 -0.11
N GLY A 489 -3.99 -5.49 -0.10
CA GLY A 489 -3.48 -6.26 -1.24
C GLY A 489 -1.95 -6.23 -1.35
N MET A 490 -1.40 -6.46 -2.55
CA MET A 490 0.03 -6.39 -2.82
C MET A 490 0.37 -5.10 -3.56
N GLY A 491 1.10 -4.21 -2.91
CA GLY A 491 1.75 -3.09 -3.59
C GLY A 491 3.03 -3.53 -4.32
N ASN A 492 3.59 -2.66 -5.16
CA ASN A 492 4.77 -2.96 -5.99
C ASN A 492 5.99 -3.47 -5.20
N VAL A 493 6.22 -2.94 -3.98
CA VAL A 493 7.30 -3.38 -3.08
C VAL A 493 7.04 -4.81 -2.59
N THR A 494 5.83 -5.07 -2.09
CA THR A 494 5.40 -6.40 -1.62
C THR A 494 5.44 -7.43 -2.77
N PHE A 495 4.95 -7.07 -3.95
CA PHE A 495 5.04 -7.89 -5.16
C PHE A 495 6.49 -8.25 -5.48
N ALA A 496 7.40 -7.27 -5.50
CA ALA A 496 8.81 -7.52 -5.79
C ALA A 496 9.44 -8.55 -4.83
N LEU A 497 9.14 -8.45 -3.54
CA LEU A 497 9.59 -9.42 -2.52
C LEU A 497 8.95 -10.79 -2.72
N PHE A 498 7.64 -10.84 -2.97
CA PHE A 498 6.85 -12.07 -3.10
C PHE A 498 7.19 -12.84 -4.38
N ALA A 499 7.25 -12.17 -5.53
CA ALA A 499 7.65 -12.72 -6.82
C ALA A 499 9.11 -13.21 -6.78
N THR A 500 10.02 -12.43 -6.20
CA THR A 500 11.42 -12.83 -6.05
C THR A 500 11.55 -14.10 -5.21
N SER A 501 10.91 -14.10 -4.04
CA SER A 501 10.98 -15.22 -3.10
C SER A 501 10.33 -16.47 -3.67
N SER A 502 9.18 -16.37 -4.35
CA SER A 502 8.54 -17.51 -5.00
C SER A 502 9.39 -18.11 -6.13
N ILE A 503 10.06 -17.29 -6.95
CA ILE A 503 10.98 -17.80 -7.99
C ILE A 503 12.20 -18.49 -7.36
N LEU A 504 12.78 -17.92 -6.30
CA LEU A 504 13.91 -18.53 -5.60
C LEU A 504 13.52 -19.85 -4.93
N LEU A 505 12.34 -19.92 -4.31
CA LEU A 505 11.77 -21.14 -3.74
C LEU A 505 11.54 -22.19 -4.84
N ALA A 506 10.88 -21.81 -5.94
CA ALA A 506 10.64 -22.68 -7.09
C ALA A 506 11.96 -23.19 -7.70
N THR A 507 12.99 -22.34 -7.73
CA THR A 507 14.34 -22.71 -8.18
C THR A 507 14.98 -23.75 -7.26
N ALA A 508 14.86 -23.58 -5.94
CA ALA A 508 15.42 -24.54 -4.99
C ALA A 508 14.71 -25.90 -5.03
N VAL A 509 13.38 -25.90 -5.06
CA VAL A 509 12.55 -27.11 -5.13
C VAL A 509 12.80 -27.84 -6.44
N SER A 510 12.79 -27.12 -7.58
CA SER A 510 13.06 -27.72 -8.88
C SER A 510 14.49 -28.27 -8.98
N SER A 511 15.49 -27.57 -8.46
CA SER A 511 16.88 -28.05 -8.45
C SER A 511 17.02 -29.35 -7.66
N TYR A 512 16.33 -29.49 -6.53
CA TYR A 512 16.32 -30.73 -5.76
C TYR A 512 15.70 -31.90 -6.55
N LEU A 513 14.54 -31.67 -7.18
CA LEU A 513 13.82 -32.69 -7.93
C LEU A 513 14.50 -33.10 -9.25
N VAL A 514 15.09 -32.15 -9.98
CA VAL A 514 15.86 -32.43 -11.20
C VAL A 514 17.11 -33.25 -10.88
N ARG A 515 17.80 -32.96 -9.76
CA ARG A 515 18.94 -33.80 -9.32
C ARG A 515 18.52 -35.23 -8.96
N ALA A 516 17.27 -35.43 -8.57
CA ALA A 516 16.68 -36.75 -8.34
C ALA A 516 16.15 -37.42 -9.62
N GLY A 517 16.36 -36.83 -10.81
CA GLY A 517 15.89 -37.34 -12.10
C GLY A 517 14.38 -37.19 -12.34
N ARG A 518 13.72 -36.28 -11.62
CA ARG A 518 12.25 -36.11 -11.61
C ARG A 518 11.79 -34.83 -12.30
N ASP A 519 12.24 -34.57 -13.52
CA ASP A 519 12.03 -33.29 -14.23
C ASP A 519 10.55 -32.90 -14.40
N ARG A 520 9.68 -33.87 -14.70
CA ARG A 520 8.22 -33.60 -14.84
C ARG A 520 7.58 -33.19 -13.52
N ILE A 521 8.01 -33.82 -12.41
CA ILE A 521 7.53 -33.48 -11.06
C ILE A 521 8.10 -32.12 -10.65
N ALA A 522 9.35 -31.83 -11.02
CA ALA A 522 9.95 -30.51 -10.83
C ALA A 522 9.14 -29.42 -11.53
N ALA A 523 8.79 -29.62 -12.81
CA ALA A 523 7.95 -28.70 -13.55
C ALA A 523 6.55 -28.54 -12.91
N LEU A 524 5.91 -29.64 -12.49
CA LEU A 524 4.62 -29.58 -11.80
C LEU A 524 4.71 -28.81 -10.48
N ALA A 525 5.75 -29.02 -9.67
CA ALA A 525 5.95 -28.30 -8.43
C ALA A 525 6.11 -26.79 -8.66
N VAL A 526 6.86 -26.39 -9.69
CA VAL A 526 6.99 -24.98 -10.09
C VAL A 526 5.65 -24.40 -10.55
N ILE A 527 4.84 -25.17 -11.30
CA ILE A 527 3.50 -24.74 -11.71
C ILE A 527 2.61 -24.51 -10.49
N VAL A 528 2.61 -25.41 -9.51
CA VAL A 528 1.81 -25.27 -8.28
C VAL A 528 2.20 -24.02 -7.50
N ILE A 529 3.51 -23.79 -7.30
CA ILE A 529 4.01 -22.57 -6.64
C ILE A 529 3.55 -21.33 -7.43
N ALA A 530 3.73 -21.34 -8.75
CA ALA A 530 3.42 -20.20 -9.58
C ALA A 530 1.93 -19.87 -9.63
N VAL A 531 1.07 -20.89 -9.72
CA VAL A 531 -0.38 -20.71 -9.66
C VAL A 531 -0.78 -20.12 -8.31
N GLY A 532 -0.26 -20.66 -7.21
CA GLY A 532 -0.50 -20.10 -5.88
C GLY A 532 -0.04 -18.64 -5.78
N THR A 533 1.15 -18.32 -6.28
CA THR A 533 1.67 -16.94 -6.32
C THR A 533 0.76 -16.02 -7.12
N VAL A 534 0.38 -16.40 -8.34
CA VAL A 534 -0.48 -15.56 -9.20
C VAL A 534 -1.87 -15.34 -8.61
N ILE A 535 -2.47 -16.36 -7.98
CA ILE A 535 -3.79 -16.21 -7.36
C ILE A 535 -3.69 -15.26 -6.16
N VAL A 536 -2.69 -15.43 -5.28
CA VAL A 536 -2.53 -14.58 -4.09
C VAL A 536 -2.23 -13.12 -4.48
N ASP A 537 -1.42 -12.93 -5.51
CA ASP A 537 -1.00 -11.61 -6.02
C ASP A 537 -2.12 -10.90 -6.82
N GLY A 538 -2.74 -11.60 -7.76
CA GLY A 538 -3.66 -11.01 -8.73
C GLY A 538 -5.14 -11.03 -8.34
N ALA A 539 -5.57 -11.90 -7.44
CA ALA A 539 -7.00 -12.05 -7.16
C ALA A 539 -7.59 -10.74 -6.57
N PRO A 540 -8.75 -10.25 -7.06
CA PRO A 540 -9.34 -8.98 -6.60
C PRO A 540 -9.72 -8.92 -5.12
N PHE A 541 -9.85 -10.07 -4.46
CA PHE A 541 -10.17 -10.20 -3.03
C PHE A 541 -8.93 -10.33 -2.15
N TRP A 542 -7.76 -10.57 -2.73
CA TRP A 542 -6.47 -10.70 -2.04
C TRP A 542 -5.52 -9.61 -2.54
N GLY A 543 -4.50 -9.96 -3.34
CA GLY A 543 -3.45 -9.03 -3.72
C GLY A 543 -3.92 -7.87 -4.59
N ALA A 544 -4.96 -8.04 -5.40
CA ALA A 544 -5.48 -7.00 -6.30
C ALA A 544 -4.36 -6.25 -7.07
N ASP A 545 -3.32 -6.98 -7.48
CA ASP A 545 -2.23 -6.45 -8.30
C ASP A 545 -2.48 -6.81 -9.77
N GLY A 546 -2.82 -5.79 -10.58
CA GLY A 546 -3.00 -5.96 -12.01
C GLY A 546 -1.67 -6.06 -12.78
N GLY A 547 -0.58 -5.49 -12.25
CA GLY A 547 0.73 -5.46 -12.90
C GLY A 547 1.62 -6.65 -12.52
N GLY A 548 1.37 -7.27 -11.37
CA GLY A 548 2.15 -8.39 -10.85
C GLY A 548 2.12 -9.65 -11.73
N PRO A 549 0.93 -10.25 -12.02
CA PRO A 549 0.83 -11.47 -12.81
C PRO A 549 1.44 -11.37 -14.22
N PRO A 550 1.21 -10.30 -15.01
CA PRO A 550 1.84 -10.15 -16.32
C PRO A 550 3.37 -10.04 -16.25
N ALA A 551 3.95 -9.53 -15.16
CA ALA A 551 5.39 -9.54 -14.94
C ALA A 551 5.93 -10.91 -14.50
N TYR A 552 5.17 -11.64 -13.68
CA TYR A 552 5.59 -12.91 -13.09
C TYR A 552 5.56 -14.08 -14.09
N ILE A 553 4.47 -14.21 -14.85
CA ILE A 553 4.19 -15.37 -15.72
C ILE A 553 5.29 -15.63 -16.76
N PRO A 554 5.85 -14.62 -17.46
CA PRO A 554 6.91 -14.85 -18.45
C PRO A 554 8.17 -15.47 -17.83
N GLY A 555 8.58 -15.00 -16.65
CA GLY A 555 9.75 -15.52 -15.94
C GLY A 555 9.56 -16.97 -15.52
N ILE A 556 8.43 -17.29 -14.87
CA ILE A 556 8.13 -18.67 -14.48
C ILE A 556 7.97 -19.60 -15.68
N THR A 557 7.33 -19.14 -16.76
CA THR A 557 7.15 -19.96 -17.96
C THR A 557 8.51 -20.32 -18.56
N TYR A 558 9.44 -19.36 -18.57
CA TYR A 558 10.83 -19.64 -18.95
C TYR A 558 11.48 -20.71 -18.05
N LEU A 559 11.29 -20.64 -16.73
CA LEU A 559 11.82 -21.64 -15.79
C LEU A 559 11.25 -23.04 -16.07
N ILE A 560 9.93 -23.16 -16.24
CA ILE A 560 9.25 -24.43 -16.54
C ILE A 560 9.76 -25.03 -17.87
N LEU A 561 9.84 -24.22 -18.92
CA LEU A 561 10.35 -24.68 -20.22
C LEU A 561 11.81 -25.13 -20.14
N SER A 562 12.62 -24.42 -19.36
CA SER A 562 14.02 -24.78 -19.12
C SER A 562 14.16 -26.11 -18.38
N ILE A 563 13.31 -26.37 -17.36
CA ILE A 563 13.26 -27.66 -16.64
C ILE A 563 12.88 -28.80 -17.60
N LEU A 564 11.94 -28.56 -18.52
CA LEU A 564 11.48 -29.55 -19.49
C LEU A 564 12.42 -29.72 -20.70
N GLY A 565 13.54 -29.00 -20.76
CA GLY A 565 14.49 -29.05 -21.89
C GLY A 565 13.94 -28.44 -23.19
N ILE A 566 12.90 -27.60 -23.11
CA ILE A 566 12.24 -27.00 -24.26
C ILE A 566 12.92 -25.67 -24.60
N ARG A 567 13.55 -25.58 -25.78
CA ARG A 567 14.24 -24.36 -26.23
C ARG A 567 13.29 -23.16 -26.37
N MET A 568 13.73 -21.97 -25.99
CA MET A 568 12.95 -20.75 -26.23
C MET A 568 13.06 -20.34 -27.70
N THR A 569 11.92 -20.16 -28.38
CA THR A 569 11.85 -19.64 -29.76
C THR A 569 11.07 -18.33 -29.76
N TRP A 570 11.29 -17.47 -30.76
CA TRP A 570 10.55 -16.20 -30.88
C TRP A 570 9.02 -16.39 -30.91
N GLN A 571 8.54 -17.48 -31.52
CA GLN A 571 7.12 -17.86 -31.48
C GLN A 571 6.62 -18.11 -30.05
N ARG A 572 7.40 -18.81 -29.22
CA ARG A 572 7.04 -19.07 -27.82
C ARG A 572 7.07 -17.80 -26.99
N VAL A 573 8.04 -16.92 -27.22
CA VAL A 573 8.08 -15.59 -26.58
C VAL A 573 6.82 -14.80 -26.93
N GLY A 574 6.43 -14.76 -28.20
CA GLY A 574 5.19 -14.12 -28.64
C GLY A 574 3.94 -14.72 -27.99
N LEU A 575 3.85 -16.05 -27.90
CA LEU A 575 2.72 -16.74 -27.25
C LEU A 575 2.65 -16.46 -25.74
N ILE A 576 3.79 -16.39 -25.05
CA ILE A 576 3.86 -16.04 -23.62
C ILE A 576 3.42 -14.58 -23.42
N GLY A 577 3.89 -13.67 -24.28
CA GLY A 577 3.48 -12.27 -24.26
C GLY A 577 1.97 -12.11 -24.49
N LEU A 578 1.45 -12.70 -25.56
CA LEU A 578 0.01 -12.71 -25.88
C LEU A 578 -0.83 -13.34 -24.77
N GLY A 579 -0.37 -14.44 -24.18
CA GLY A 579 -1.05 -15.09 -23.05
C GLY A 579 -1.09 -14.21 -21.80
N SER A 580 0.00 -13.49 -21.50
CA SER A 580 0.09 -12.59 -20.34
C SER A 580 -0.83 -11.37 -20.53
N VAL A 581 -0.85 -10.79 -21.73
CA VAL A 581 -1.77 -9.69 -22.09
C VAL A 581 -3.22 -10.17 -22.08
N GLY A 582 -3.51 -11.34 -22.66
CA GLY A 582 -4.84 -11.93 -22.66
C GLY A 582 -5.35 -12.18 -21.24
N LEU A 583 -4.51 -12.72 -20.36
CA LEU A 583 -4.87 -12.92 -18.96
C LEU A 583 -5.19 -11.61 -18.25
N PHE A 584 -4.36 -10.57 -18.45
CA PHE A 584 -4.60 -9.25 -17.89
C PHE A 584 -6.00 -8.73 -18.28
N PHE A 585 -6.35 -8.78 -19.56
CA PHE A 585 -7.67 -8.34 -20.03
C PHE A 585 -8.82 -9.20 -19.52
N VAL A 586 -8.62 -10.52 -19.38
CA VAL A 586 -9.64 -11.41 -18.80
C VAL A 586 -9.90 -11.04 -17.33
N VAL A 587 -8.87 -10.91 -16.51
CA VAL A 587 -9.03 -10.51 -15.09
C VAL A 587 -9.65 -9.10 -14.99
N ALA A 588 -9.25 -8.20 -15.88
CA ALA A 588 -9.79 -6.84 -15.93
C ALA A 588 -11.26 -6.79 -16.28
N LEU A 589 -11.68 -7.59 -17.25
CA LEU A 589 -13.07 -7.73 -17.64
C LEU A 589 -13.90 -8.34 -16.52
N LEU A 590 -13.39 -9.38 -15.85
CA LEU A 590 -14.06 -10.00 -14.71
C LEU A 590 -14.25 -9.04 -13.55
N ASP A 591 -13.26 -8.18 -13.27
CA ASP A 591 -13.38 -7.14 -12.26
C ASP A 591 -14.36 -6.03 -12.69
N PHE A 592 -14.39 -5.67 -13.98
CA PHE A 592 -15.34 -4.72 -14.54
C PHE A 592 -16.80 -5.18 -14.42
N LEU A 593 -17.07 -6.48 -14.49
CA LEU A 593 -18.41 -7.06 -14.33
C LEU A 593 -18.96 -6.96 -12.89
N ARG A 594 -18.13 -6.57 -11.91
CA ARG A 594 -18.60 -6.31 -10.54
C ARG A 594 -19.40 -5.01 -10.47
N ALA A 595 -20.23 -4.89 -9.42
CA ALA A 595 -20.94 -3.65 -9.10
C ALA A 595 -19.97 -2.47 -9.02
N PRO A 596 -20.36 -1.25 -9.45
CA PRO A 596 -19.45 -0.09 -9.54
C PRO A 596 -18.60 0.14 -8.29
N ASP A 597 -19.22 0.07 -7.10
CA ASP A 597 -18.55 0.27 -5.79
C ASP A 597 -17.51 -0.80 -5.45
N ASN A 598 -17.60 -1.97 -6.09
CA ASN A 598 -16.74 -3.12 -5.84
C ASN A 598 -15.63 -3.30 -6.89
N ARG A 599 -15.57 -2.43 -7.91
CA ARG A 599 -14.56 -2.48 -8.98
C ARG A 599 -13.21 -1.98 -8.47
N SER A 600 -12.16 -2.76 -8.72
CA SER A 600 -10.79 -2.30 -8.51
C SER A 600 -10.35 -1.31 -9.60
N HIS A 601 -9.11 -0.81 -9.49
CA HIS A 601 -8.51 0.01 -10.54
C HIS A 601 -8.45 -0.70 -11.90
N LEU A 602 -8.44 -2.04 -11.91
CA LEU A 602 -8.41 -2.83 -13.13
C LEU A 602 -9.75 -2.78 -13.87
N GLY A 603 -10.87 -2.96 -13.18
CA GLY A 603 -12.20 -2.77 -13.75
C GLY A 603 -12.44 -1.32 -14.19
N ARG A 604 -11.96 -0.34 -13.41
CA ARG A 604 -12.00 1.09 -13.80
C ARG A 604 -11.16 1.40 -15.04
N PHE A 605 -10.07 0.68 -15.28
CA PHE A 605 -9.29 0.83 -16.52
C PHE A 605 -10.08 0.36 -17.75
N ILE A 606 -10.84 -0.75 -17.64
CA ILE A 606 -11.75 -1.17 -18.72
C ILE A 606 -12.83 -0.12 -18.97
N GLN A 607 -13.41 0.47 -17.92
CA GLN A 607 -14.33 1.60 -18.05
C GLN A 607 -13.65 2.77 -18.80
N ALA A 608 -12.42 3.15 -18.44
CA ALA A 608 -11.69 4.21 -19.14
C ALA A 608 -11.37 3.89 -20.61
N ILE A 609 -11.22 2.62 -21.00
CA ILE A 609 -11.11 2.22 -22.41
C ILE A 609 -12.44 2.49 -23.14
N ILE A 610 -13.56 2.13 -22.52
CA ILE A 610 -14.90 2.36 -23.06
C ILE A 610 -15.16 3.86 -23.22
N ASP A 611 -14.75 4.65 -22.23
CA ASP A 611 -14.94 6.10 -22.19
C ASP A 611 -13.94 6.87 -23.08
N GLY A 612 -12.98 6.18 -23.71
CA GLY A 612 -11.98 6.79 -24.62
C GLY A 612 -10.75 7.43 -23.94
N ASN A 613 -10.64 7.35 -22.60
CA ASN A 613 -9.61 8.04 -21.80
C ASN A 613 -8.40 7.16 -21.44
N ALA A 614 -8.36 5.90 -21.90
CA ALA A 614 -7.32 4.96 -21.49
C ALA A 614 -5.90 5.34 -21.94
N LEU A 615 -5.75 6.02 -23.09
CA LEU A 615 -4.45 6.39 -23.62
C LEU A 615 -3.75 7.42 -22.71
N ASP A 616 -4.51 8.36 -22.16
CA ASP A 616 -4.00 9.36 -21.21
C ASP A 616 -3.50 8.69 -19.93
N ILE A 617 -4.19 7.65 -19.45
CA ILE A 617 -3.75 6.85 -18.30
C ILE A 617 -2.39 6.19 -18.58
N VAL A 618 -2.21 5.59 -19.76
CA VAL A 618 -0.97 4.88 -20.12
C VAL A 618 0.19 5.86 -20.31
N VAL A 619 -0.01 6.95 -21.05
CA VAL A 619 1.03 7.98 -21.26
C VAL A 619 1.46 8.59 -19.92
N ARG A 620 0.50 8.89 -19.05
CA ARG A 620 0.76 9.43 -17.71
C ARG A 620 1.58 8.48 -16.83
N LYS A 621 1.24 7.18 -16.82
CA LYS A 621 2.03 6.15 -16.12
C LYS A 621 3.46 6.05 -16.67
N GLY A 622 3.63 6.13 -17.99
CA GLY A 622 4.94 6.16 -18.64
C GLY A 622 5.78 7.37 -18.21
N GLN A 623 5.19 8.57 -18.21
CA GLN A 623 5.85 9.80 -17.76
C GLN A 623 6.27 9.73 -16.28
N GLN A 624 5.43 9.14 -15.42
CA GLN A 624 5.76 8.94 -14.01
C GLN A 624 6.94 7.99 -13.81
N ASN A 625 7.01 6.90 -14.57
CA ASN A 625 8.15 5.98 -14.49
C ASN A 625 9.45 6.68 -14.94
N ILE A 626 9.39 7.50 -16.00
CA ILE A 626 10.54 8.29 -16.47
C ILE A 626 10.97 9.35 -15.44
N SER A 627 10.01 10.07 -14.85
CA SER A 627 10.33 11.09 -13.84
C SER A 627 10.93 10.49 -12.58
N ILE A 628 10.50 9.30 -12.15
CA ILE A 628 11.12 8.55 -11.04
C ILE A 628 12.53 8.10 -11.42
N LEU A 629 12.73 7.59 -12.64
CA LEU A 629 14.04 7.13 -13.11
C LEU A 629 15.06 8.27 -13.18
N LEU A 630 14.66 9.45 -13.68
CA LEU A 630 15.55 10.59 -13.89
C LEU A 630 15.61 11.57 -12.71
N GLY A 631 14.59 11.58 -11.84
CA GLY A 631 14.41 12.59 -10.79
C GLY A 631 15.40 12.51 -9.63
N ASN A 632 16.06 11.37 -9.43
CA ASN A 632 17.07 11.20 -8.37
C ASN A 632 18.37 10.58 -8.91
N ALA A 633 18.77 11.03 -10.11
CA ALA A 633 20.05 10.66 -10.70
C ALA A 633 21.22 11.24 -9.86
N PRO A 634 22.26 10.45 -9.52
CA PRO A 634 22.71 9.23 -10.21
C PRO A 634 22.27 7.88 -9.58
N LEU A 635 21.68 7.84 -8.39
CA LEU A 635 21.42 6.59 -7.66
C LEU A 635 20.38 5.70 -8.36
N THR A 636 19.32 6.28 -8.92
CA THR A 636 18.26 5.54 -9.64
C THR A 636 18.76 4.91 -10.94
N LEU A 637 19.77 5.50 -11.59
CA LEU A 637 20.38 4.98 -12.82
C LEU A 637 21.28 3.75 -12.55
N LEU A 638 21.69 3.51 -11.31
CA LEU A 638 22.41 2.29 -10.94
C LEU A 638 21.53 1.05 -11.09
N VAL A 639 20.21 1.17 -10.96
CA VAL A 639 19.27 0.04 -11.08
C VAL A 639 19.27 -0.56 -12.50
N PRO A 640 19.00 0.20 -13.58
CA PRO A 640 19.09 -0.34 -14.94
C PRO A 640 20.52 -0.78 -15.29
N ALA A 641 21.55 -0.08 -14.82
CA ALA A 641 22.95 -0.49 -15.04
C ALA A 641 23.26 -1.85 -14.37
N ALA A 642 22.80 -2.05 -13.14
CA ALA A 642 22.95 -3.31 -12.41
C ALA A 642 22.15 -4.44 -13.08
N LEU A 643 20.92 -4.18 -13.54
CA LEU A 643 20.14 -5.15 -14.31
C LEU A 643 20.87 -5.56 -15.60
N LEU A 644 21.35 -4.60 -16.39
CA LEU A 644 22.12 -4.88 -17.60
C LEU A 644 23.39 -5.68 -17.31
N PHE A 645 24.07 -5.36 -16.21
CA PHE A 645 25.24 -6.12 -15.76
C PHE A 645 24.88 -7.57 -15.39
N VAL A 646 23.80 -7.80 -14.64
CA VAL A 646 23.34 -9.15 -14.28
C VAL A 646 22.89 -9.92 -15.53
N ILE A 647 22.17 -9.28 -16.45
CA ILE A 647 21.79 -9.84 -17.76
C ILE A 647 23.04 -10.28 -18.51
N TYR A 648 24.06 -9.42 -18.60
CA TYR A 648 25.33 -9.73 -19.27
C TYR A 648 26.02 -10.96 -18.63
N VAL A 649 26.10 -11.00 -17.30
CA VAL A 649 26.72 -12.12 -16.56
C VAL A 649 25.99 -13.44 -16.82
N LEU A 650 24.65 -13.44 -16.81
CA LEU A 650 23.84 -14.64 -17.02
C LEU A 650 23.78 -15.07 -18.50
N ALA A 651 23.79 -14.12 -19.43
CA ALA A 651 23.74 -14.37 -20.87
C ALA A 651 25.06 -14.93 -21.40
N ARG A 652 26.21 -14.58 -20.81
CA ARG A 652 27.53 -15.08 -21.21
C ARG A 652 28.11 -16.07 -20.19
N PRO A 653 27.97 -17.40 -20.42
CA PRO A 653 28.53 -18.43 -19.54
C PRO A 653 30.03 -18.31 -19.30
N THR A 654 30.75 -17.74 -20.28
CA THR A 654 32.20 -17.55 -20.28
C THR A 654 32.66 -16.29 -19.55
N SER A 655 31.73 -15.42 -19.12
CA SER A 655 32.05 -14.22 -18.35
C SER A 655 32.70 -14.57 -17.01
N TRP A 656 33.54 -13.66 -16.49
CA TRP A 656 34.20 -13.86 -15.21
C TRP A 656 33.22 -14.05 -14.04
N GLY A 657 32.10 -13.32 -14.03
CA GLY A 657 31.03 -13.48 -13.04
C GLY A 657 30.36 -14.85 -13.11
N SER A 658 30.05 -15.34 -14.32
CA SER A 658 29.48 -16.67 -14.52
C SER A 658 30.43 -17.79 -14.11
N LYS A 659 31.75 -17.63 -14.33
CA LYS A 659 32.77 -18.56 -13.84
C LYS A 659 32.77 -18.68 -12.31
N GLY A 660 32.52 -17.58 -11.59
CA GLY A 660 32.36 -17.59 -10.14
C GLY A 660 31.13 -18.37 -9.64
N LEU A 661 30.10 -18.48 -10.48
CA LEU A 661 28.85 -19.20 -10.20
C LEU A 661 28.83 -20.63 -10.79
N ALA A 662 29.82 -21.02 -11.59
CA ALA A 662 29.81 -22.28 -12.35
C ALA A 662 29.58 -23.51 -11.45
N LYS A 663 30.32 -23.62 -10.33
CA LYS A 663 30.13 -24.70 -9.34
C LYS A 663 28.73 -24.71 -8.72
N SER A 664 28.15 -23.52 -8.50
CA SER A 664 26.79 -23.41 -7.98
C SER A 664 25.78 -23.90 -9.03
N PHE A 665 25.98 -23.60 -10.31
CA PHE A 665 25.13 -24.11 -11.40
C PHE A 665 25.27 -25.63 -11.61
N GLU A 666 26.46 -26.20 -11.41
CA GLU A 666 26.66 -27.66 -11.45
C GLU A 666 25.93 -28.37 -10.31
N LYS A 667 25.99 -27.83 -9.09
CA LYS A 667 25.31 -28.40 -7.91
C LYS A 667 23.81 -28.12 -7.88
N ALA A 668 23.33 -27.13 -8.64
CA ALA A 668 21.94 -26.72 -8.69
C ALA A 668 21.51 -26.52 -10.16
N PRO A 669 21.00 -27.60 -10.81
CA PRO A 669 20.76 -27.61 -12.25
C PRO A 669 19.82 -26.51 -12.75
N THR A 670 18.85 -26.10 -11.94
CA THR A 670 17.87 -25.08 -12.33
C THR A 670 18.24 -23.67 -11.87
N LEU A 671 19.34 -23.48 -11.12
CA LEU A 671 19.71 -22.19 -10.54
C LEU A 671 19.90 -21.11 -11.62
N ARG A 672 20.63 -21.40 -12.69
CA ARG A 672 20.82 -20.43 -13.78
C ARG A 672 19.50 -20.05 -14.44
N ALA A 673 18.64 -21.04 -14.71
CA ALA A 673 17.32 -20.80 -15.30
C ALA A 673 16.43 -19.98 -14.35
N GLY A 674 16.49 -20.25 -13.06
CA GLY A 674 15.79 -19.50 -12.02
C GLY A 674 16.23 -18.04 -11.91
N LEU A 675 17.54 -17.77 -12.01
CA LEU A 675 18.05 -16.39 -12.03
C LEU A 675 17.64 -15.63 -13.30
N ILE A 676 17.61 -16.30 -14.45
CA ILE A 676 17.10 -15.68 -15.69
C ILE A 676 15.61 -15.40 -15.58
N ALA A 677 14.82 -16.34 -15.04
CA ALA A 677 13.40 -16.15 -14.75
C ALA A 677 13.17 -14.93 -13.83
N LEU A 678 13.96 -14.81 -12.77
CA LEU A 678 13.92 -13.67 -11.87
C LEU A 678 14.21 -12.34 -12.58
N VAL A 679 15.25 -12.31 -13.40
CA VAL A 679 15.59 -11.11 -14.19
C VAL A 679 14.47 -10.74 -15.16
N ILE A 680 13.90 -11.72 -15.88
CA ILE A 680 12.74 -11.47 -16.76
C ILE A 680 11.60 -10.82 -15.97
N THR A 681 11.25 -11.40 -14.81
CA THR A 681 10.15 -10.88 -13.98
C THR A 681 10.43 -9.48 -13.43
N LEU A 682 11.63 -9.22 -12.90
CA LEU A 682 11.99 -7.91 -12.37
C LEU A 682 12.11 -6.85 -13.48
N THR A 683 12.57 -7.22 -14.68
CA THR A 683 12.63 -6.32 -15.83
C THR A 683 11.24 -5.98 -16.34
N ILE A 684 10.34 -6.95 -16.50
CA ILE A 684 8.97 -6.66 -16.93
C ILE A 684 8.27 -5.84 -15.85
N GLY A 685 8.42 -6.21 -14.57
CA GLY A 685 7.89 -5.46 -13.43
C GLY A 685 8.33 -4.00 -13.42
N PHE A 686 9.63 -3.74 -13.66
CA PHE A 686 10.19 -2.40 -13.83
C PHE A 686 9.53 -1.59 -14.95
N LEU A 687 9.18 -2.24 -16.07
CA LEU A 687 8.64 -1.55 -17.24
C LEU A 687 7.15 -1.21 -17.09
N ILE A 688 6.36 -2.08 -16.46
CA ILE A 688 4.89 -1.97 -16.49
C ILE A 688 4.27 -1.38 -15.23
N ASN A 689 5.00 -1.29 -14.11
CA ASN A 689 4.48 -0.80 -12.84
C ASN A 689 4.89 0.65 -12.56
N ASP A 690 4.03 1.37 -11.85
CA ASP A 690 4.16 2.81 -11.56
C ASP A 690 5.39 3.13 -10.70
N SER A 691 5.87 2.19 -9.87
CA SER A 691 7.08 2.38 -9.05
C SER A 691 8.39 2.15 -9.79
N GLY A 692 8.34 1.65 -11.03
CA GLY A 692 9.50 1.52 -11.92
C GLY A 692 10.74 0.90 -11.26
N THR A 693 11.75 1.75 -11.02
CA THR A 693 13.08 1.39 -10.48
C THR A 693 13.05 0.73 -9.11
N ALA A 694 11.99 0.93 -8.32
CA ALA A 694 11.91 0.35 -6.98
C ALA A 694 11.80 -1.19 -7.03
N ILE A 695 11.12 -1.77 -8.02
CA ILE A 695 10.85 -3.23 -8.08
C ILE A 695 12.16 -4.04 -8.14
N PRO A 696 13.08 -3.80 -9.09
CA PRO A 696 14.34 -4.54 -9.14
C PRO A 696 15.22 -4.31 -7.90
N ALA A 697 15.23 -3.07 -7.37
CA ALA A 697 16.02 -2.74 -6.19
C ALA A 697 15.53 -3.52 -4.97
N VAL A 698 14.21 -3.55 -4.75
CA VAL A 698 13.56 -4.33 -3.68
C VAL A 698 13.76 -5.83 -3.89
N GLY A 699 13.57 -6.36 -5.09
CA GLY A 699 13.84 -7.77 -5.37
C GLY A 699 15.29 -8.17 -5.06
N ALA A 700 16.25 -7.30 -5.38
CA ALA A 700 17.66 -7.53 -5.09
C ALA A 700 17.98 -7.65 -3.59
N THR A 701 17.19 -7.03 -2.71
CA THR A 701 17.36 -7.11 -1.24
C THR A 701 17.23 -8.54 -0.70
N VAL A 702 16.42 -9.38 -1.37
CA VAL A 702 16.28 -10.80 -1.02
C VAL A 702 17.18 -11.67 -1.89
N ALA A 703 17.17 -11.43 -3.21
CA ALA A 703 17.84 -12.32 -4.15
C ALA A 703 19.36 -12.37 -3.94
N VAL A 704 20.00 -11.21 -3.85
CA VAL A 704 21.46 -11.16 -3.86
C VAL A 704 22.06 -11.75 -2.58
N PRO A 705 21.58 -11.46 -1.36
CA PRO A 705 22.11 -12.10 -0.16
C PRO A 705 21.90 -13.62 -0.17
N LEU A 706 20.75 -14.12 -0.67
CA LEU A 706 20.53 -15.57 -0.79
C LEU A 706 21.47 -16.22 -1.81
N ILE A 707 21.74 -15.57 -2.95
CA ILE A 707 22.73 -16.05 -3.93
C ILE A 707 24.14 -16.06 -3.33
N VAL A 708 24.52 -15.00 -2.59
CA VAL A 708 25.80 -14.93 -1.88
C VAL A 708 25.92 -16.10 -0.88
N SER A 709 24.88 -16.40 -0.11
CA SER A 709 24.84 -17.54 0.81
C SER A 709 25.12 -18.88 0.10
N VAL A 710 24.54 -19.11 -1.09
CA VAL A 710 24.79 -20.32 -1.90
C VAL A 710 26.25 -20.38 -2.39
N VAL A 711 26.78 -19.27 -2.92
CA VAL A 711 28.17 -19.20 -3.41
C VAL A 711 29.16 -19.46 -2.27
N VAL A 712 28.95 -18.80 -1.14
CA VAL A 712 29.82 -18.92 0.03
C VAL A 712 29.82 -20.35 0.57
N ARG A 713 28.65 -21.02 0.61
CA ARG A 713 28.58 -22.42 1.02
C ARG A 713 29.43 -23.34 0.14
N ASN A 714 29.41 -23.12 -1.17
CA ASN A 714 30.22 -23.91 -2.10
C ASN A 714 31.73 -23.68 -1.88
N LEU A 715 32.13 -22.43 -1.61
CA LEU A 715 33.52 -22.11 -1.27
C LEU A 715 33.96 -22.73 0.07
N GLU A 716 33.08 -22.78 1.06
CA GLU A 716 33.37 -23.45 2.34
C GLU A 716 33.60 -24.95 2.16
N GLU A 717 32.81 -25.62 1.32
CA GLU A 717 32.94 -27.04 1.01
C GLU A 717 34.27 -27.35 0.29
N ASP A 718 34.68 -26.50 -0.65
CA ASP A 718 35.98 -26.60 -1.31
C ASP A 718 37.14 -26.44 -0.33
N LEU A 719 37.07 -25.47 0.59
CA LEU A 719 38.10 -25.28 1.61
C LEU A 719 38.18 -26.44 2.61
N ARG A 720 37.08 -27.19 2.81
CA ARG A 720 37.08 -28.40 3.66
C ARG A 720 37.72 -29.58 2.95
N SER A 721 37.44 -29.80 1.67
CA SER A 721 38.02 -30.91 0.90
C SER A 721 39.54 -30.76 0.74
N VAL A 722 40.03 -29.54 0.52
CA VAL A 722 41.47 -29.23 0.42
C VAL A 722 42.19 -29.36 1.77
N ALA A 723 41.55 -29.01 2.88
CA ALA A 723 42.14 -29.17 4.21
C ALA A 723 42.24 -30.65 4.63
N GLY A 724 41.21 -31.46 4.32
CA GLY A 724 41.21 -32.89 4.59
C GLY A 724 42.33 -33.62 3.84
N THR A 725 42.54 -33.29 2.56
CA THR A 725 43.62 -33.87 1.74
C THR A 725 45.03 -33.48 2.21
N ARG A 726 45.23 -32.25 2.72
CA ARG A 726 46.52 -31.87 3.32
C ARG A 726 46.82 -32.61 4.62
N ARG A 727 45.80 -32.87 5.45
CA ARG A 727 45.96 -33.62 6.69
C ARG A 727 46.22 -35.11 6.41
N ALA A 728 45.56 -35.68 5.40
CA ALA A 728 45.80 -37.04 4.92
C ALA A 728 47.13 -37.23 4.17
N ARG A 729 47.79 -36.14 3.74
CA ARG A 729 49.16 -36.16 3.21
C ARG A 729 50.25 -35.96 4.28
N ARG A 730 49.86 -35.59 5.50
CA ARG A 730 50.76 -35.33 6.64
C ARG A 730 50.68 -36.40 7.73
N ALA A 731 49.57 -37.13 7.80
CA ALA A 731 49.47 -38.44 8.41
C ALA A 731 49.97 -39.48 7.41
#